data_AF-A0A2V7NBZ2-F1
#
_entry.id   AF-A0A2V7NBZ2-F1
#
_cell.length_a   1.000
_cell.length_b   1.000
_cell.length_c   1.000
_cell.angle_alpha   90.00
_cell.angle_beta   90.00
_cell.angle_gamma   90.00
#
_symmetry.space_group_name_H-M   'P 1'
#
loop_
_entity.id
_entity.type
_entity.pdbx_description
1 polymer ?
#
loop_
_entity_poly.entity_id
_entity_poly.type
_entity_poly.pdbx_seq_one_letter_code
_entity_poly.pdbx_strand_id
1 'polypeptide(L)'
;MLVGAGDIADCNKAWDSLTANLMDTIPGTVFALGDNAYPSGTSSDYANCYAPTWGRFKARTRPVPGNHDYSTAGAAGYFGYFGAAAGDPAKGYYSYDVGSWHIIALNSSVAHWVGSPQEQWLRADLAANPMACILAYWHYPLFSSSTVEVDPQTQNFWQDLYDAGAELVLNGHHHDYERFAPQTPAGAVDPVYGIREIIVGTGGGEGLFPFGATAANSEVRNNETMGVLKLTLSDGGYTWKFIPVQGKTFTDAGSGTCHGAPGAPGNHPPTAAPGGPYSGVEGTAVTFDGSASSDPDGDALTYAWDFGDGATGSGVKPTHSYADNGPYSVTLTVSDTHSATSAPGTTTAAIANTPPTVNAGGSQTAKAGSPFTLSATFSDPGVKDSPWSYAIDWGDGSPQTSGSTTSQSNPLAATHTYAAGGTDTVRVIVTDKDGGSGTGKAAVTVTANKPPTAGFTTTCSALSCAFTDGSTDADGQVTAWSWSFGDGGTATSQNPSHTYAAGGTYTVTLTVTDNQGATGSTSKSVAVAAPNKPPTAAFSASCSGLTCGFTSSSSDPDGSISTYSWTFGDGKTATSQNPSHTYAAGGTYTVTLTVTDNQGATGSTAKTVTVAAANQPPTAAFTSSCTALTCSFTSTSSDPDGSIAAYSWTFGDGATATSQNPAHTYAAGGTYTVTLTVTDNQGATGSTSKTVTVAPPNQPPTAAFTASCSALTCSFTSTSSDPDGSISAYSWTFGDGATATSQNPAHTYSAGGNYTVTLIVTDNQGATGSTSHSVTVSQPNQPPTAAFTSSCTALTCSFTSTSSDPDGSISAYSWTFGDGATSTAQNPSHTYAAGGTYTVTLTVTDNQGATGSISKSVTVTAANQPPTAAFTSSCTALTCSFTSTSSDPDGSISTYSWTFGDGGTATSQNPSHTYAAGGTYTVTLTVTDNQGATGSISKSVTVTAANQPPTAAFTASCSGLTCSFTSSSSDPDGS
;
A
#
# COMPACT_ATOMS: atom_id res chain seq x y z
N MET A 1 7.07 22.55 -14.48
CA MET A 1 6.16 22.04 -15.53
C MET A 1 6.13 20.53 -15.47
N LEU A 2 4.93 19.95 -15.51
CA LEU A 2 4.68 18.51 -15.48
C LEU A 2 3.84 18.11 -16.70
N VAL A 3 4.02 16.89 -17.20
CA VAL A 3 3.18 16.33 -18.27
C VAL A 3 3.03 14.81 -18.09
N GLY A 4 1.86 14.25 -18.34
CA GLY A 4 1.69 12.81 -18.14
C GLY A 4 0.25 12.31 -18.25
N ALA A 5 0.11 11.02 -17.98
CA ALA A 5 -1.12 10.24 -17.96
C ALA A 5 -0.89 8.94 -17.16
N GLY A 6 -1.95 8.19 -16.86
CA GLY A 6 -1.92 6.80 -16.40
C GLY A 6 -2.33 5.82 -17.50
N ASP A 7 -2.24 4.53 -17.20
CA ASP A 7 -2.81 3.46 -18.02
C ASP A 7 -2.19 3.46 -19.43
N ILE A 8 -0.88 3.20 -19.50
CA ILE A 8 -0.03 3.76 -20.57
C ILE A 8 0.24 2.81 -21.73
N ALA A 9 0.91 1.68 -21.52
CA ALA A 9 1.48 0.91 -22.62
C ALA A 9 0.97 -0.54 -22.69
N ASP A 10 0.47 -0.93 -23.86
CA ASP A 10 0.16 -2.32 -24.24
C ASP A 10 0.75 -2.56 -25.62
N CYS A 11 1.55 -3.62 -25.74
CA CYS A 11 2.21 -4.05 -26.98
C CYS A 11 1.24 -4.28 -28.15
N ASN A 12 -0.05 -4.46 -27.89
CA ASN A 12 -1.07 -4.73 -28.91
C ASN A 12 -1.83 -3.47 -29.37
N LYS A 13 -1.48 -2.29 -28.84
CA LYS A 13 -2.11 -1.01 -29.15
C LYS A 13 -1.09 -0.04 -29.74
N ALA A 14 -1.60 0.98 -30.43
CA ALA A 14 -0.77 2.07 -30.98
C ALA A 14 -0.98 3.41 -30.24
N TRP A 15 -1.88 3.44 -29.26
CA TRP A 15 -2.28 4.67 -28.58
C TRP A 15 -1.18 5.23 -27.68
N ASP A 16 -0.42 4.35 -27.04
CA ASP A 16 0.74 4.68 -26.21
C ASP A 16 1.84 5.43 -26.99
N SER A 17 2.06 5.04 -28.25
CA SER A 17 2.96 5.72 -29.18
C SER A 17 2.42 7.10 -29.55
N LEU A 18 1.11 7.23 -29.74
CA LEU A 18 0.48 8.51 -30.09
C LEU A 18 0.52 9.50 -28.92
N THR A 19 0.30 9.05 -27.68
CA THR A 19 0.43 9.88 -26.48
C THR A 19 1.89 10.21 -26.18
N ALA A 20 2.82 9.27 -26.37
CA ALA A 20 4.25 9.52 -26.27
C ALA A 20 4.73 10.63 -27.22
N ASN A 21 4.23 10.66 -28.46
CA ASN A 21 4.60 11.67 -29.45
C ASN A 21 4.23 13.11 -29.03
N LEU A 22 3.18 13.28 -28.22
CA LEU A 22 2.83 14.60 -27.67
C LEU A 22 3.94 15.14 -26.76
N MET A 23 4.53 14.25 -25.95
CA MET A 23 5.55 14.61 -24.97
C MET A 23 6.92 14.92 -25.57
N ASP A 24 7.19 14.56 -26.84
CA ASP A 24 8.45 14.90 -27.53
C ASP A 24 8.67 16.42 -27.60
N THR A 25 7.60 17.20 -27.60
CA THR A 25 7.64 18.67 -27.70
C THR A 25 7.35 19.39 -26.39
N ILE A 26 7.05 18.66 -25.32
CA ILE A 26 6.66 19.22 -24.02
C ILE A 26 7.79 18.95 -23.01
N PRO A 27 8.58 19.98 -22.64
CA PRO A 27 9.65 19.82 -21.66
C PRO A 27 9.10 19.65 -20.21
N GLY A 28 9.98 19.46 -19.24
CA GLY A 28 9.61 19.30 -17.83
C GLY A 28 9.49 17.84 -17.38
N THR A 29 9.03 17.63 -16.15
CA THR A 29 8.94 16.30 -15.52
C THR A 29 7.77 15.52 -16.09
N VAL A 30 8.01 14.24 -16.41
CA VAL A 30 6.93 13.32 -16.83
C VAL A 30 6.39 12.61 -15.60
N PHE A 31 5.08 12.69 -15.36
CA PHE A 31 4.44 11.82 -14.36
C PHE A 31 3.76 10.65 -15.05
N ALA A 32 3.74 9.50 -14.38
CA ALA A 32 3.08 8.30 -14.88
C ALA A 32 2.20 7.72 -13.76
N LEU A 33 0.88 7.72 -13.96
CA LEU A 33 -0.11 7.53 -12.89
C LEU A 33 -0.47 6.07 -12.62
N GLY A 34 0.49 5.15 -12.76
CA GLY A 34 0.27 3.72 -12.56
C GLY A 34 -0.22 3.00 -13.81
N ASP A 35 -0.21 1.68 -13.74
CA ASP A 35 -0.46 0.76 -14.86
C ASP A 35 0.35 1.15 -16.09
N ASN A 36 1.65 1.28 -15.85
CA ASN A 36 2.55 1.81 -16.86
C ASN A 36 2.75 0.79 -18.00
N ALA A 37 2.79 -0.51 -17.69
CA ALA A 37 3.02 -1.57 -18.67
C ALA A 37 2.05 -2.75 -18.51
N TYR A 38 1.12 -2.90 -19.45
CA TYR A 38 0.18 -4.01 -19.54
C TYR A 38 0.81 -5.26 -20.19
N PRO A 39 0.28 -6.47 -19.91
CA PRO A 39 -0.91 -6.73 -19.10
C PRO A 39 -0.64 -6.92 -17.61
N SER A 40 0.61 -7.05 -17.16
CA SER A 40 0.87 -7.45 -15.77
C SER A 40 2.15 -6.84 -15.17
N GLY A 41 2.64 -5.73 -15.73
CA GLY A 41 3.79 -5.00 -15.20
C GLY A 41 5.06 -5.83 -15.08
N THR A 42 5.20 -6.90 -15.89
CA THR A 42 6.37 -7.76 -15.85
C THR A 42 7.60 -7.04 -16.40
N SER A 43 8.80 -7.52 -16.09
CA SER A 43 10.02 -6.98 -16.71
C SER A 43 9.98 -7.04 -18.25
N SER A 44 9.29 -8.04 -18.81
CA SER A 44 9.06 -8.16 -20.25
C SER A 44 8.08 -7.11 -20.77
N ASP A 45 7.00 -6.81 -20.05
CA ASP A 45 6.02 -5.78 -20.44
C ASP A 45 6.67 -4.40 -20.46
N TYR A 46 7.49 -4.10 -19.44
CA TYR A 46 8.31 -2.88 -19.43
C TYR A 46 9.29 -2.82 -20.59
N ALA A 47 10.02 -3.91 -20.87
CA ALA A 47 11.00 -3.95 -21.93
C ALA A 47 10.39 -3.86 -23.34
N ASN A 48 9.22 -4.46 -23.54
CA ASN A 48 8.64 -4.65 -24.87
C ASN A 48 7.52 -3.66 -25.20
N CYS A 49 6.78 -3.16 -24.20
CA CYS A 49 5.63 -2.29 -24.41
C CYS A 49 5.96 -0.85 -23.99
N TYR A 50 6.34 -0.62 -22.73
CA TYR A 50 6.62 0.75 -22.24
C TYR A 50 7.92 1.32 -22.79
N ALA A 51 9.00 0.54 -22.79
CA ALA A 51 10.33 1.03 -23.17
C ALA A 51 10.40 1.61 -24.59
N PRO A 52 9.80 0.98 -25.62
CA PRO A 52 9.78 1.53 -26.98
C PRO A 52 9.00 2.82 -27.15
N THR A 53 8.02 3.10 -26.29
CA THR A 53 7.13 4.26 -26.42
C THR A 53 7.47 5.34 -25.40
N TRP A 54 6.90 5.27 -24.19
CA TRP A 54 7.12 6.23 -23.10
C TRP A 54 8.51 6.12 -22.46
N GLY A 55 9.18 4.97 -22.58
CA GLY A 55 10.49 4.72 -22.00
C GLY A 55 11.60 5.67 -22.48
N ARG A 56 11.44 6.30 -23.64
CA ARG A 56 12.36 7.35 -24.11
C ARG A 56 12.41 8.58 -23.22
N PHE A 57 11.40 8.77 -22.35
CA PHE A 57 11.35 9.86 -21.38
C PHE A 57 11.77 9.44 -19.96
N LYS A 58 12.16 8.18 -19.75
CA LYS A 58 12.47 7.59 -18.43
C LYS A 58 13.37 8.47 -17.56
N ALA A 59 14.37 9.14 -18.13
CA ALA A 59 15.29 10.01 -17.40
C ALA A 59 14.61 11.19 -16.67
N ARG A 60 13.46 11.64 -17.18
CA ARG A 60 12.63 12.71 -16.60
C ARG A 60 11.29 12.21 -16.07
N THR A 61 11.09 10.88 -16.02
CA THR A 61 9.88 10.28 -15.48
C THR A 61 9.95 10.17 -13.96
N ARG A 62 8.84 10.48 -13.31
CA ARG A 62 8.54 10.23 -11.89
C ARG A 62 7.25 9.39 -11.87
N PRO A 63 7.37 8.06 -11.76
CA PRO A 63 6.24 7.16 -11.89
C PRO A 63 5.67 6.79 -10.52
N VAL A 64 4.42 6.34 -10.51
CA VAL A 64 3.81 5.55 -9.43
C VAL A 64 3.39 4.19 -9.99
N PRO A 65 3.29 3.14 -9.15
CA PRO A 65 2.78 1.84 -9.58
C PRO A 65 1.24 1.80 -9.51
N GLY A 66 0.63 0.98 -10.38
CA GLY A 66 -0.79 0.63 -10.34
C GLY A 66 -1.05 -0.85 -10.03
N ASN A 67 -2.30 -1.30 -10.09
CA ASN A 67 -2.64 -2.69 -9.78
C ASN A 67 -2.05 -3.69 -10.80
N HIS A 68 -1.88 -3.31 -12.06
CA HIS A 68 -1.21 -4.15 -13.05
C HIS A 68 0.28 -4.27 -12.76
N ASP A 69 0.93 -3.25 -12.18
CA ASP A 69 2.32 -3.34 -11.73
C ASP A 69 2.50 -4.37 -10.60
N TYR A 70 1.53 -4.42 -9.69
CA TYR A 70 1.47 -5.37 -8.57
C TYR A 70 0.93 -6.76 -8.94
N SER A 71 0.61 -6.99 -10.22
CA SER A 71 0.41 -8.37 -10.72
C SER A 71 1.71 -9.19 -10.68
N THR A 72 2.86 -8.54 -10.45
CA THR A 72 4.10 -9.18 -10.03
C THR A 72 4.35 -8.99 -8.54
N ALA A 73 4.96 -9.99 -7.88
CA ALA A 73 5.24 -9.93 -6.45
C ALA A 73 6.11 -8.70 -6.11
N GLY A 74 5.59 -7.82 -5.27
CA GLY A 74 6.26 -6.56 -4.89
C GLY A 74 6.52 -5.60 -6.04
N ALA A 75 5.75 -5.67 -7.14
CA ALA A 75 5.94 -4.86 -8.34
C ALA A 75 7.37 -4.90 -8.90
N ALA A 76 7.98 -6.09 -8.91
CA ALA A 76 9.38 -6.29 -9.27
C ALA A 76 9.75 -5.76 -10.68
N GLY A 77 8.83 -5.85 -11.65
CA GLY A 77 9.04 -5.29 -12.98
C GLY A 77 9.11 -3.76 -13.00
N TYR A 78 8.18 -3.10 -12.29
CA TYR A 78 8.14 -1.64 -12.12
C TYR A 78 9.41 -1.11 -11.46
N PHE A 79 9.77 -1.61 -10.28
CA PHE A 79 10.97 -1.16 -9.56
C PHE A 79 12.26 -1.53 -10.28
N GLY A 80 12.30 -2.72 -10.90
CA GLY A 80 13.43 -3.14 -11.73
C GLY A 80 13.64 -2.25 -12.94
N TYR A 81 12.55 -1.76 -13.55
CA TYR A 81 12.64 -0.85 -14.69
C TYR A 81 13.03 0.56 -14.24
N PHE A 82 12.27 1.21 -13.35
CA PHE A 82 12.48 2.63 -13.03
C PHE A 82 13.62 2.90 -12.03
N GLY A 83 14.00 1.92 -11.21
CA GLY A 83 15.05 2.08 -10.21
C GLY A 83 14.78 3.24 -9.25
N ALA A 84 15.80 4.05 -8.98
CA ALA A 84 15.71 5.19 -8.05
C ALA A 84 14.66 6.24 -8.42
N ALA A 85 14.21 6.30 -9.69
CA ALA A 85 13.16 7.22 -10.09
C ALA A 85 11.79 6.87 -9.47
N ALA A 86 11.59 5.62 -9.06
CA ALA A 86 10.39 5.11 -8.39
C ALA A 86 10.45 5.16 -6.85
N GLY A 87 11.45 5.87 -6.30
CA GLY A 87 11.66 5.93 -4.85
C GLY A 87 12.30 4.67 -4.28
N ASP A 88 12.19 4.50 -2.95
CA ASP A 88 12.67 3.31 -2.23
C ASP A 88 11.78 2.10 -2.59
N PRO A 89 12.32 1.03 -3.22
CA PRO A 89 11.55 -0.15 -3.60
C PRO A 89 10.90 -0.89 -2.44
N ALA A 90 11.37 -0.70 -1.20
CA ALA A 90 10.73 -1.27 -0.01
C ALA A 90 9.45 -0.52 0.41
N LYS A 91 9.24 0.69 -0.14
CA LYS A 91 8.12 1.59 0.19
C LYS A 91 7.19 1.78 -1.00
N GLY A 92 7.75 2.20 -2.14
CA GLY A 92 7.01 2.50 -3.37
C GLY A 92 6.33 3.86 -3.41
N TYR A 93 6.65 4.76 -2.47
CA TYR A 93 6.14 6.12 -2.38
C TYR A 93 7.30 7.07 -2.01
N TYR A 94 7.21 8.32 -2.49
CA TYR A 94 8.27 9.32 -2.35
C TYR A 94 7.74 10.73 -2.65
N SER A 95 8.53 11.74 -2.31
CA SER A 95 8.23 13.15 -2.61
C SER A 95 9.43 13.83 -3.28
N TYR A 96 9.18 14.94 -3.98
CA TYR A 96 10.21 15.77 -4.62
C TYR A 96 9.69 17.16 -4.93
N ASP A 97 10.59 18.13 -5.06
CA ASP A 97 10.20 19.51 -5.34
C ASP A 97 10.35 19.89 -6.82
N VAL A 98 9.44 20.71 -7.32
CA VAL A 98 9.48 21.31 -8.65
C VAL A 98 9.21 22.81 -8.53
N GLY A 99 10.27 23.61 -8.38
CA GLY A 99 10.11 25.03 -8.05
C GLY A 99 9.61 25.18 -6.62
N SER A 100 8.60 26.01 -6.38
CA SER A 100 7.94 26.15 -5.06
C SER A 100 6.93 25.03 -4.74
N TRP A 101 6.75 24.06 -5.64
CA TRP A 101 5.78 23.00 -5.48
C TRP A 101 6.40 21.76 -4.85
N HIS A 102 5.73 21.26 -3.82
CA HIS A 102 6.02 19.97 -3.23
C HIS A 102 5.14 18.91 -3.88
N ILE A 103 5.78 17.91 -4.50
CA ILE A 103 5.10 16.88 -5.29
C ILE A 103 5.20 15.54 -4.58
N ILE A 104 4.06 14.88 -4.38
CA ILE A 104 3.96 13.64 -3.62
C ILE A 104 3.48 12.51 -4.54
N ALA A 105 4.28 11.45 -4.63
CA ALA A 105 3.97 10.23 -5.37
C ALA A 105 3.58 9.12 -4.38
N LEU A 106 2.30 8.74 -4.37
CA LEU A 106 1.74 7.73 -3.48
C LEU A 106 1.42 6.43 -4.22
N ASN A 107 1.31 5.35 -3.46
CA ASN A 107 1.09 4.00 -3.94
C ASN A 107 -0.19 3.42 -3.33
N SER A 108 -1.27 3.44 -4.10
CA SER A 108 -2.56 2.89 -3.73
C SER A 108 -2.63 1.36 -3.73
N SER A 109 -1.57 0.67 -4.18
CA SER A 109 -1.53 -0.80 -4.22
C SER A 109 -0.84 -1.43 -2.99
N VAL A 110 -0.46 -0.62 -2.01
CA VAL A 110 0.05 -1.06 -0.71
C VAL A 110 -0.78 -0.47 0.43
N ALA A 111 -0.48 -0.88 1.67
CA ALA A 111 -1.17 -0.40 2.87
C ALA A 111 -1.23 1.14 2.94
N HIS A 112 -2.45 1.67 3.01
CA HIS A 112 -2.71 3.11 3.04
C HIS A 112 -3.91 3.51 3.93
N TRP A 113 -4.33 2.62 4.84
CA TRP A 113 -5.27 2.97 5.91
C TRP A 113 -4.61 3.91 6.94
N VAL A 114 -5.43 4.55 7.78
CA VAL A 114 -4.96 5.41 8.89
C VAL A 114 -3.96 4.68 9.78
N GLY A 115 -2.78 5.24 9.97
CA GLY A 115 -1.70 4.62 10.75
C GLY A 115 -0.89 3.56 10.00
N SER A 116 -1.13 3.34 8.70
CA SER A 116 -0.23 2.56 7.86
C SER A 116 1.15 3.25 7.71
N PRO A 117 2.23 2.51 7.38
CA PRO A 117 3.55 3.13 7.20
C PRO A 117 3.59 4.23 6.14
N GLN A 118 2.76 4.13 5.09
CA GLN A 118 2.66 5.12 4.04
C GLN A 118 1.88 6.36 4.50
N GLU A 119 0.76 6.18 5.20
CA GLU A 119 -0.04 7.29 5.73
C GLU A 119 0.73 8.07 6.82
N GLN A 120 1.43 7.37 7.73
CA GLN A 120 2.31 8.03 8.71
C GLN A 120 3.46 8.77 8.04
N TRP A 121 4.03 8.21 6.96
CA TRP A 121 5.06 8.89 6.17
C TRP A 121 4.49 10.13 5.50
N LEU A 122 3.30 10.05 4.89
CA LEU A 122 2.64 11.18 4.25
C LEU A 122 2.42 12.32 5.25
N ARG A 123 1.87 12.04 6.44
CA ARG A 123 1.72 13.07 7.50
C ARG A 123 3.05 13.71 7.88
N ALA A 124 4.11 12.91 8.00
CA ALA A 124 5.44 13.41 8.35
C ALA A 124 6.06 14.25 7.22
N ASP A 125 5.88 13.84 5.96
CA ASP A 125 6.33 14.54 4.76
C ASP A 125 5.60 15.88 4.60
N LEU A 126 4.27 15.89 4.76
CA LEU A 126 3.45 17.10 4.77
C LEU A 126 3.84 18.06 5.92
N ALA A 127 4.04 17.54 7.13
CA ALA A 127 4.47 18.34 8.27
C ALA A 127 5.87 18.94 8.09
N ALA A 128 6.74 18.29 7.30
CA ALA A 128 8.05 18.82 6.95
C ALA A 128 8.01 19.90 5.85
N ASN A 129 6.88 20.02 5.14
CA ASN A 129 6.71 20.94 4.00
C ASN A 129 5.43 21.83 4.13
N PRO A 130 5.21 22.54 5.26
CA PRO A 130 3.93 23.15 5.60
C PRO A 130 3.52 24.38 4.77
N MET A 131 4.41 24.93 3.95
CA MET A 131 4.20 26.19 3.20
C MET A 131 4.30 26.02 1.67
N ALA A 132 4.38 24.78 1.18
CA ALA A 132 4.49 24.51 -0.25
C ALA A 132 3.12 24.44 -0.93
N CYS A 133 3.05 24.82 -2.21
CA CYS A 133 1.95 24.38 -3.06
C CYS A 133 2.04 22.85 -3.25
N ILE A 134 1.00 22.11 -2.89
CA ILE A 134 1.06 20.65 -2.88
C ILE A 134 0.27 20.06 -4.06
N LEU A 135 0.92 19.18 -4.80
CA LEU A 135 0.29 18.27 -5.76
C LEU A 135 0.62 16.84 -5.35
N ALA A 136 -0.40 15.99 -5.25
CA ALA A 136 -0.22 14.57 -5.04
C ALA A 136 -0.72 13.76 -6.24
N TYR A 137 -0.13 12.59 -6.47
CA TYR A 137 -0.64 11.67 -7.48
C TYR A 137 -0.39 10.20 -7.11
N TRP A 138 -1.35 9.35 -7.50
CA TRP A 138 -1.32 7.89 -7.33
C TRP A 138 -2.29 7.24 -8.32
N HIS A 139 -2.49 5.92 -8.24
CA HIS A 139 -3.25 5.19 -9.25
C HIS A 139 -4.77 5.26 -9.06
N TYR A 140 -5.33 4.67 -7.99
CA TYR A 140 -6.79 4.57 -7.78
C TYR A 140 -7.44 5.90 -7.33
N PRO A 141 -8.42 6.47 -8.06
CA PRO A 141 -9.10 7.70 -7.65
C PRO A 141 -10.07 7.49 -6.48
N LEU A 142 -10.40 8.60 -5.80
CA LEU A 142 -11.44 8.62 -4.76
C LEU A 142 -12.82 8.95 -5.34
N PHE A 143 -12.87 9.86 -6.32
CA PHE A 143 -14.12 10.25 -6.97
C PHE A 143 -14.02 9.98 -8.47
N SER A 144 -15.09 9.41 -9.05
CA SER A 144 -15.16 9.13 -10.48
C SER A 144 -16.60 8.89 -10.94
N SER A 145 -16.91 9.28 -12.16
CA SER A 145 -18.13 8.90 -12.88
C SER A 145 -17.96 7.63 -13.72
N SER A 146 -16.79 7.00 -13.72
CA SER A 146 -16.51 5.77 -14.47
C SER A 146 -17.36 4.60 -13.98
N THR A 147 -17.50 3.54 -14.79
CA THR A 147 -18.20 2.31 -14.36
C THR A 147 -17.34 1.37 -13.51
N VAL A 148 -16.06 1.70 -13.33
CA VAL A 148 -15.09 0.96 -12.49
C VAL A 148 -15.11 1.53 -11.07
N GLU A 149 -14.82 0.67 -10.09
CA GLU A 149 -14.89 1.05 -8.67
C GLU A 149 -13.72 1.97 -8.27
N VAL A 150 -14.05 2.99 -7.48
CA VAL A 150 -13.09 3.84 -6.77
C VAL A 150 -12.50 3.09 -5.56
N ASP A 151 -11.36 3.56 -5.05
CA ASP A 151 -10.84 3.07 -3.77
C ASP A 151 -11.19 4.02 -2.62
N PRO A 152 -12.19 3.70 -1.78
CA PRO A 152 -12.59 4.57 -0.67
C PRO A 152 -11.51 4.70 0.42
N GLN A 153 -10.52 3.81 0.49
CA GLN A 153 -9.44 3.93 1.48
C GLN A 153 -8.50 5.11 1.16
N THR A 154 -8.45 5.57 -0.09
CA THR A 154 -7.71 6.78 -0.49
C THR A 154 -8.30 8.06 0.11
N GLN A 155 -9.49 8.00 0.73
CA GLN A 155 -10.04 9.08 1.55
C GLN A 155 -9.09 9.50 2.68
N ASN A 156 -8.27 8.57 3.19
CA ASN A 156 -7.29 8.89 4.23
C ASN A 156 -6.17 9.79 3.70
N PHE A 157 -5.68 9.53 2.48
CA PHE A 157 -4.73 10.43 1.81
C PHE A 157 -5.37 11.79 1.55
N TRP A 158 -6.60 11.81 1.05
CA TRP A 158 -7.36 13.05 0.85
C TRP A 158 -7.49 13.85 2.14
N GLN A 159 -7.75 13.20 3.28
CA GLN A 159 -7.86 13.89 4.56
C GLN A 159 -6.55 14.57 4.95
N ASP A 160 -5.43 13.84 4.90
CA ASP A 160 -4.13 14.41 5.25
C ASP A 160 -3.69 15.51 4.28
N LEU A 161 -3.93 15.31 2.99
CA LEU A 161 -3.65 16.31 1.95
C LEU A 161 -4.52 17.56 2.11
N TYR A 162 -5.81 17.40 2.43
CA TYR A 162 -6.73 18.51 2.63
C TYR A 162 -6.33 19.31 3.87
N ASP A 163 -6.01 18.62 4.97
CA ASP A 163 -5.55 19.26 6.22
C ASP A 163 -4.22 19.99 6.02
N ALA A 164 -3.39 19.56 5.07
CA ALA A 164 -2.15 20.22 4.68
C ALA A 164 -2.31 21.29 3.57
N GLY A 165 -3.50 21.46 3.00
CA GLY A 165 -3.75 22.46 1.96
C GLY A 165 -3.33 22.07 0.55
N ALA A 166 -3.52 20.81 0.16
CA ALA A 166 -3.21 20.34 -1.19
C ALA A 166 -4.14 20.91 -2.26
N GLU A 167 -3.58 21.19 -3.43
CA GLU A 167 -4.26 21.89 -4.52
C GLU A 167 -4.83 20.92 -5.56
N LEU A 168 -4.06 19.86 -5.82
CA LEU A 168 -4.29 18.94 -6.92
C LEU A 168 -4.05 17.50 -6.50
N VAL A 169 -4.95 16.64 -6.94
CA VAL A 169 -4.79 15.19 -6.95
C VAL A 169 -4.92 14.69 -8.38
N LEU A 170 -3.95 13.90 -8.84
CA LEU A 170 -4.00 13.27 -10.16
C LEU A 170 -4.08 11.75 -10.03
N ASN A 171 -4.96 11.13 -10.81
CA ASN A 171 -5.17 9.69 -10.81
C ASN A 171 -5.20 9.08 -12.21
N GLY A 172 -4.89 7.78 -12.29
CA GLY A 172 -5.10 6.93 -13.46
C GLY A 172 -6.26 5.97 -13.19
N HIS A 173 -6.04 4.68 -13.45
CA HIS A 173 -6.92 3.52 -13.21
C HIS A 173 -8.24 3.53 -13.98
N HIS A 174 -8.94 4.64 -13.91
CA HIS A 174 -10.13 4.89 -14.70
C HIS A 174 -9.70 5.42 -16.06
N HIS A 175 -9.94 4.62 -17.10
CA HIS A 175 -9.49 4.93 -18.45
C HIS A 175 -10.36 6.01 -19.09
N ASP A 176 -10.29 7.22 -18.56
CA ASP A 176 -11.02 8.38 -19.02
C ASP A 176 -10.29 9.67 -18.60
N TYR A 177 -10.79 10.80 -19.08
CA TYR A 177 -10.45 12.11 -18.55
C TYR A 177 -11.65 12.62 -17.76
N GLU A 178 -11.45 12.94 -16.49
CA GLU A 178 -12.47 13.55 -15.65
C GLU A 178 -11.85 14.59 -14.72
N ARG A 179 -12.50 15.74 -14.58
CA ARG A 179 -12.08 16.82 -13.68
C ARG A 179 -13.23 17.23 -12.78
N PHE A 180 -12.94 17.31 -11.50
CA PHE A 180 -13.90 17.70 -10.46
C PHE A 180 -13.73 19.17 -10.05
N ALA A 181 -14.78 19.75 -9.45
CA ALA A 181 -14.68 21.00 -8.72
C ALA A 181 -13.84 20.80 -7.43
N PRO A 182 -13.24 21.87 -6.88
CA PRO A 182 -12.58 21.83 -5.57
C PRO A 182 -13.52 21.28 -4.50
N GLN A 183 -13.10 20.22 -3.79
CA GLN A 183 -13.95 19.53 -2.84
C GLN A 183 -13.18 18.96 -1.65
N THR A 184 -13.91 18.70 -0.56
CA THR A 184 -13.39 18.08 0.66
C THR A 184 -13.22 16.56 0.49
N PRO A 185 -12.51 15.88 1.41
CA PRO A 185 -12.39 14.41 1.42
C PRO A 185 -13.73 13.67 1.47
N ALA A 186 -14.80 14.33 1.92
CA ALA A 186 -16.16 13.78 1.95
C ALA A 186 -16.97 14.07 0.68
N GLY A 187 -16.37 14.73 -0.32
CA GLY A 187 -17.03 15.07 -1.59
C GLY A 187 -17.97 16.29 -1.51
N ALA A 188 -17.83 17.13 -0.47
CA ALA A 188 -18.55 18.40 -0.40
C ALA A 188 -17.77 19.48 -1.16
N VAL A 189 -18.45 20.31 -1.97
CA VAL A 189 -17.80 21.44 -2.66
C VAL A 189 -17.18 22.38 -1.63
N ASP A 190 -15.89 22.67 -1.79
CA ASP A 190 -15.18 23.70 -1.04
C ASP A 190 -14.34 24.53 -2.02
N PRO A 191 -14.83 25.71 -2.44
CA PRO A 191 -14.15 26.53 -3.42
C PRO A 191 -12.93 27.29 -2.85
N VAL A 192 -12.71 27.23 -1.53
CA VAL A 192 -11.64 27.96 -0.86
C VAL A 192 -10.46 27.04 -0.57
N TYR A 193 -10.70 25.86 0.00
CA TYR A 193 -9.65 24.93 0.42
C TYR A 193 -9.78 23.52 -0.15
N GLY A 194 -10.75 23.30 -1.06
CA GLY A 194 -10.98 21.99 -1.65
C GLY A 194 -9.90 21.56 -2.62
N ILE A 195 -9.58 20.27 -2.60
CA ILE A 195 -8.64 19.67 -3.56
C ILE A 195 -9.36 19.49 -4.89
N ARG A 196 -8.67 19.80 -6.00
CA ARG A 196 -9.15 19.47 -7.35
C ARG A 196 -8.57 18.14 -7.82
N GLU A 197 -9.46 17.17 -8.07
CA GLU A 197 -9.09 15.90 -8.70
C GLU A 197 -9.14 15.98 -10.23
N ILE A 198 -8.12 15.42 -10.89
CA ILE A 198 -8.12 15.18 -12.33
C ILE A 198 -7.70 13.73 -12.60
N ILE A 199 -8.62 12.94 -13.13
CA ILE A 199 -8.37 11.60 -13.67
C ILE A 199 -7.81 11.75 -15.08
N VAL A 200 -6.71 11.08 -15.36
CA VAL A 200 -5.99 11.12 -16.65
C VAL A 200 -5.56 9.71 -17.04
N GLY A 201 -6.46 8.72 -16.99
CA GLY A 201 -6.22 7.36 -17.49
C GLY A 201 -6.28 7.26 -19.01
N THR A 202 -5.58 8.17 -19.68
CA THR A 202 -5.69 8.39 -21.13
C THR A 202 -4.39 8.07 -21.87
N GLY A 203 -3.49 7.33 -21.21
CA GLY A 203 -2.14 7.01 -21.68
C GLY A 203 -2.12 6.08 -22.89
N GLY A 204 -3.10 5.18 -23.00
CA GLY A 204 -3.34 4.36 -24.20
C GLY A 204 -3.06 2.86 -24.06
N GLY A 205 -2.82 2.37 -22.85
CA GLY A 205 -2.55 0.97 -22.55
C GLY A 205 -3.77 0.11 -22.85
N GLU A 206 -4.95 0.57 -22.47
CA GLU A 206 -6.20 -0.09 -22.85
C GLU A 206 -7.21 0.89 -23.47
N GLY A 207 -8.43 0.41 -23.74
CA GLY A 207 -9.53 1.25 -24.23
C GLY A 207 -10.13 2.11 -23.13
N LEU A 208 -10.71 3.25 -23.51
CA LEU A 208 -11.38 4.15 -22.57
C LEU A 208 -12.68 3.52 -22.03
N PHE A 209 -12.98 3.76 -20.75
CA PHE A 209 -14.14 3.20 -20.07
C PHE A 209 -15.42 4.04 -20.28
N PRO A 210 -16.61 3.41 -20.29
CA PRO A 210 -17.86 4.14 -20.28
C PRO A 210 -18.07 4.85 -18.93
N PHE A 211 -18.79 5.98 -18.95
CA PHE A 211 -19.27 6.61 -17.73
C PHE A 211 -20.58 5.97 -17.25
N GLY A 212 -20.72 5.82 -15.94
CA GLY A 212 -21.94 5.45 -15.25
C GLY A 212 -22.73 6.67 -14.77
N ALA A 213 -23.19 6.63 -13.51
CA ALA A 213 -23.83 7.78 -12.89
C ALA A 213 -22.82 8.92 -12.72
N THR A 214 -23.27 10.16 -12.93
CA THR A 214 -22.42 11.33 -12.75
C THR A 214 -22.09 11.49 -11.27
N ALA A 215 -20.80 11.41 -10.93
CA ALA A 215 -20.33 11.71 -9.59
C ALA A 215 -20.60 13.18 -9.24
N ALA A 216 -20.83 13.44 -7.96
CA ALA A 216 -21.00 14.80 -7.46
C ALA A 216 -19.77 15.65 -7.84
N ASN A 217 -20.02 16.91 -8.20
CA ASN A 217 -18.99 17.90 -8.51
C ASN A 217 -18.10 17.59 -9.73
N SER A 218 -18.43 16.57 -10.53
CA SER A 218 -17.80 16.33 -11.83
C SER A 218 -18.11 17.48 -12.80
N GLU A 219 -17.08 18.22 -13.23
CA GLU A 219 -17.22 19.41 -14.08
C GLU A 219 -17.02 19.10 -15.57
N VAL A 220 -16.01 18.29 -15.89
CA VAL A 220 -15.65 17.93 -17.27
C VAL A 220 -15.30 16.46 -17.36
N ARG A 221 -15.80 15.80 -18.40
CA ARG A 221 -15.60 14.36 -18.66
C ARG A 221 -15.39 14.08 -20.14
N ASN A 222 -14.48 13.17 -20.47
CA ASN A 222 -14.30 12.64 -21.80
C ASN A 222 -13.74 11.21 -21.76
N ASN A 223 -14.41 10.29 -22.47
CA ASN A 223 -13.97 8.91 -22.62
C ASN A 223 -13.85 8.49 -24.10
N GLU A 224 -13.53 9.45 -24.97
CA GLU A 224 -13.40 9.23 -26.43
C GLU A 224 -12.02 9.61 -26.98
N THR A 225 -11.20 10.28 -26.15
CA THR A 225 -9.95 10.92 -26.57
C THR A 225 -8.79 10.53 -25.66
N MET A 226 -7.79 9.87 -26.23
CA MET A 226 -6.48 9.68 -25.60
C MET A 226 -5.68 10.99 -25.61
N GLY A 227 -4.81 11.19 -24.64
CA GLY A 227 -4.02 12.41 -24.54
C GLY A 227 -3.11 12.43 -23.31
N VAL A 228 -2.56 13.60 -23.03
CA VAL A 228 -1.76 13.84 -21.82
C VAL A 228 -2.20 15.14 -21.16
N LEU A 229 -2.16 15.17 -19.83
CA LEU A 229 -2.36 16.39 -19.06
C LEU A 229 -1.04 17.13 -18.95
N LYS A 230 -1.02 18.41 -19.36
CA LYS A 230 0.10 19.33 -19.15
C LYS A 230 -0.24 20.28 -18.00
N LEU A 231 0.67 20.39 -17.03
CA LEU A 231 0.59 21.30 -15.90
C LEU A 231 1.75 22.30 -15.92
N THR A 232 1.43 23.59 -15.86
CA THR A 232 2.43 24.64 -15.64
C THR A 232 2.28 25.13 -14.21
N LEU A 233 3.29 24.86 -13.39
CA LEU A 233 3.35 25.23 -11.98
C LEU A 233 4.09 26.57 -11.84
N SER A 234 3.56 27.46 -11.00
CA SER A 234 4.08 28.81 -10.68
C SER A 234 4.07 29.03 -9.16
N ASP A 235 4.74 30.08 -8.68
CA ASP A 235 5.06 30.23 -7.26
C ASP A 235 3.86 30.28 -6.29
N GLY A 236 2.65 30.56 -6.79
CA GLY A 236 1.40 30.53 -6.01
C GLY A 236 0.20 29.98 -6.77
N GLY A 237 0.42 29.14 -7.79
CA GLY A 237 -0.69 28.59 -8.57
C GLY A 237 -0.27 27.69 -9.73
N TYR A 238 -1.25 27.20 -10.46
CA TYR A 238 -1.06 26.27 -11.56
C TYR A 238 -2.01 26.55 -12.71
N THR A 239 -1.61 26.13 -13.90
CA THR A 239 -2.51 26.01 -15.06
C THR A 239 -2.47 24.58 -15.57
N TRP A 240 -3.63 24.06 -15.99
CA TRP A 240 -3.73 22.75 -16.63
C TRP A 240 -4.22 22.89 -18.06
N LYS A 241 -3.80 21.94 -18.89
CA LYS A 241 -4.32 21.76 -20.24
C LYS A 241 -4.25 20.28 -20.63
N PHE A 242 -5.39 19.69 -20.96
CA PHE A 242 -5.43 18.40 -21.63
C PHE A 242 -5.03 18.56 -23.10
N ILE A 243 -4.05 17.77 -23.55
CA ILE A 243 -3.52 17.79 -24.92
C ILE A 243 -3.93 16.47 -25.58
N PRO A 244 -4.86 16.50 -26.54
CA PRO A 244 -5.32 15.29 -27.20
C PRO A 244 -4.30 14.78 -28.23
N VAL A 245 -4.34 13.47 -28.52
CA VAL A 245 -3.58 12.90 -29.65
C VAL A 245 -4.03 13.53 -30.98
N GLN A 246 -3.16 13.49 -31.98
CA GLN A 246 -3.41 14.09 -33.30
C GLN A 246 -4.75 13.61 -33.91
N GLY A 247 -5.53 14.55 -34.43
CA GLY A 247 -6.83 14.28 -35.07
C GLY A 247 -8.04 14.26 -34.14
N LYS A 248 -7.83 14.40 -32.83
CA LYS A 248 -8.89 14.57 -31.83
C LYS A 248 -9.01 16.04 -31.42
N THR A 249 -10.20 16.46 -30.98
CA THR A 249 -10.53 17.88 -30.74
C THR A 249 -10.86 18.20 -29.28
N PHE A 250 -11.04 17.21 -28.42
CA PHE A 250 -11.32 17.46 -27.01
C PHE A 250 -10.13 18.15 -26.33
N THR A 251 -10.40 19.26 -25.66
CA THR A 251 -9.45 19.98 -24.84
C THR A 251 -10.18 20.46 -23.58
N ASP A 252 -9.48 20.43 -22.47
CA ASP A 252 -9.89 21.08 -21.23
C ASP A 252 -8.69 21.89 -20.72
N ALA A 253 -8.94 23.07 -20.17
CA ALA A 253 -7.89 23.93 -19.65
C ALA A 253 -8.43 24.88 -18.60
N GLY A 254 -7.58 25.26 -17.66
CA GLY A 254 -7.92 26.22 -16.61
C GLY A 254 -6.74 26.55 -15.72
N SER A 255 -7.03 27.21 -14.61
CA SER A 255 -6.04 27.64 -13.62
C SER A 255 -6.58 27.55 -12.19
N GLY A 256 -5.67 27.38 -11.22
CA GLY A 256 -5.95 27.46 -9.79
C GLY A 256 -4.83 28.21 -9.06
N THR A 257 -5.13 28.71 -7.86
CA THR A 257 -4.17 29.40 -6.97
C THR A 257 -3.98 28.57 -5.72
N CYS A 258 -2.78 28.58 -5.15
CA CYS A 258 -2.54 27.83 -3.93
C CYS A 258 -3.26 28.47 -2.74
N HIS A 259 -3.97 27.68 -1.95
CA HIS A 259 -4.81 28.14 -0.84
C HIS A 259 -4.25 27.82 0.55
N GLY A 260 -3.25 26.93 0.65
CA GLY A 260 -2.69 26.51 1.93
C GLY A 260 -3.68 25.75 2.80
N ALA A 261 -3.27 25.41 4.03
CA ALA A 261 -4.06 24.58 4.93
C ALA A 261 -5.30 25.30 5.48
N PRO A 262 -6.48 24.64 5.58
CA PRO A 262 -7.66 25.20 6.22
C PRO A 262 -7.37 25.67 7.64
N GLY A 263 -7.53 26.99 7.89
CA GLY A 263 -7.29 27.58 9.21
C GLY A 263 -5.85 28.03 9.47
N ALA A 264 -4.93 27.85 8.52
CA ALA A 264 -3.65 28.55 8.52
C ALA A 264 -3.87 30.03 8.12
N PRO A 265 -3.22 31.00 8.79
CA PRO A 265 -3.22 32.38 8.28
C PRO A 265 -2.50 32.38 6.92
N GLY A 266 -3.19 32.76 5.85
CA GLY A 266 -2.58 32.86 4.52
C GLY A 266 -1.45 33.90 4.50
N ASN A 267 -0.44 33.69 3.66
CA ASN A 267 0.68 34.60 3.50
C ASN A 267 0.22 35.94 2.88
N HIS A 268 0.33 37.01 3.63
CA HIS A 268 0.01 38.39 3.27
C HIS A 268 1.28 39.10 2.81
N PRO A 269 1.23 39.84 1.68
CA PRO A 269 2.40 40.54 1.20
C PRO A 269 2.90 41.58 2.23
N PRO A 270 4.23 41.72 2.38
CA PRO A 270 4.80 42.63 3.34
C PRO A 270 4.55 44.09 2.97
N THR A 271 4.66 44.98 3.95
CA THR A 271 4.55 46.43 3.76
C THR A 271 5.93 47.09 3.86
N ALA A 272 6.40 47.68 2.76
CA ALA A 272 7.62 48.49 2.77
C ALA A 272 7.39 49.82 3.50
N ALA A 273 8.19 50.09 4.51
CA ALA A 273 8.22 51.37 5.21
C ALA A 273 9.64 51.97 5.09
N PRO A 274 9.92 52.74 4.01
CA PRO A 274 11.26 53.31 3.76
C PRO A 274 11.71 54.36 4.77
N GLY A 275 10.89 54.71 5.77
CA GLY A 275 11.17 55.77 6.72
C GLY A 275 11.27 57.17 6.08
N GLY A 276 11.90 58.11 6.79
CA GLY A 276 12.08 59.50 6.35
C GLY A 276 10.88 60.43 6.66
N PRO A 277 10.84 61.64 6.07
CA PRO A 277 11.78 62.17 5.08
C PRO A 277 13.20 62.31 5.64
N TYR A 278 14.19 62.11 4.78
CA TYR A 278 15.61 62.21 5.11
C TYR A 278 16.17 63.56 4.71
N SER A 279 17.14 64.05 5.46
CA SER A 279 17.90 65.24 5.13
C SER A 279 19.39 64.96 5.29
N GLY A 280 20.18 65.60 4.43
CA GLY A 280 21.62 65.47 4.42
C GLY A 280 22.28 66.67 3.77
N VAL A 281 23.59 66.62 3.71
CA VAL A 281 24.42 67.54 2.93
C VAL A 281 25.19 66.71 1.90
N GLU A 282 25.44 67.29 0.74
CA GLU A 282 26.12 66.55 -0.33
C GLU A 282 27.52 66.09 0.09
N GLY A 283 27.99 65.00 -0.52
CA GLY A 283 29.27 64.37 -0.16
C GLY A 283 29.29 63.63 1.18
N THR A 284 28.23 63.71 1.99
CA THR A 284 28.10 62.96 3.26
C THR A 284 27.09 61.82 3.13
N ALA A 285 27.35 60.70 3.80
CA ALA A 285 26.44 59.55 3.80
C ALA A 285 25.15 59.83 4.60
N VAL A 286 24.00 59.64 3.96
CA VAL A 286 22.69 59.59 4.58
C VAL A 286 22.38 58.12 4.91
N THR A 287 21.98 57.85 6.16
CA THR A 287 21.55 56.51 6.59
C THR A 287 20.04 56.39 6.44
N PHE A 288 19.61 55.39 5.67
CA PHE A 288 18.21 55.05 5.46
C PHE A 288 17.77 54.01 6.49
N ASP A 289 16.48 53.93 6.77
CA ASP A 289 15.95 53.04 7.80
C ASP A 289 14.63 52.40 7.35
N GLY A 290 14.74 51.17 6.86
CA GLY A 290 13.61 50.33 6.49
C GLY A 290 13.08 49.50 7.64
N SER A 291 13.59 49.64 8.88
CA SER A 291 13.27 48.71 9.98
C SER A 291 11.80 48.72 10.44
N ALA A 292 11.03 49.71 10.01
CA ALA A 292 9.59 49.76 10.23
C ALA A 292 8.80 48.92 9.20
N SER A 293 9.47 48.34 8.19
CA SER A 293 8.84 47.42 7.26
C SER A 293 8.43 46.17 8.02
N SER A 294 7.22 45.71 7.76
CA SER A 294 6.63 44.61 8.51
C SER A 294 5.96 43.66 7.57
N ASP A 295 6.11 42.39 7.88
CA ASP A 295 5.31 41.33 7.32
C ASP A 295 4.13 41.04 8.26
N PRO A 296 2.86 41.02 7.78
CA PRO A 296 1.72 40.70 8.62
C PRO A 296 1.78 39.30 9.26
N ASP A 297 2.54 38.37 8.67
CA ASP A 297 2.70 36.99 9.13
C ASP A 297 3.98 36.79 9.94
N GLY A 298 4.83 37.84 10.03
CA GLY A 298 6.04 37.86 10.83
C GLY A 298 7.26 37.27 10.13
N ASP A 299 7.18 37.10 8.81
CA ASP A 299 8.28 36.55 8.01
C ASP A 299 9.50 37.48 7.94
N ALA A 300 10.66 36.85 7.68
CA ALA A 300 11.91 37.58 7.52
C ALA A 300 11.93 38.32 6.17
N LEU A 301 12.26 39.61 6.20
CA LEU A 301 12.24 40.48 5.03
C LEU A 301 13.61 40.62 4.36
N THR A 302 13.59 40.66 3.02
CA THR A 302 14.69 41.14 2.18
C THR A 302 14.38 42.55 1.67
N TYR A 303 15.41 43.40 1.49
CA TYR A 303 15.24 44.84 1.25
C TYR A 303 15.98 45.28 -0.02
N ALA A 304 15.28 45.95 -0.93
CA ALA A 304 15.84 46.55 -2.14
C ALA A 304 15.52 48.04 -2.21
N TRP A 305 16.57 48.87 -2.27
CA TRP A 305 16.49 50.34 -2.28
C TRP A 305 16.91 50.92 -3.63
N ASP A 306 16.22 51.98 -4.06
CA ASP A 306 16.62 52.91 -5.12
C ASP A 306 16.70 54.31 -4.51
N PHE A 307 17.87 54.95 -4.57
CA PHE A 307 18.11 56.25 -3.93
C PHE A 307 17.68 57.45 -4.78
N GLY A 308 17.19 57.24 -6.00
CA GLY A 308 16.63 58.30 -6.85
C GLY A 308 17.67 59.12 -7.64
N ASP A 309 18.95 58.83 -7.51
CA ASP A 309 20.06 59.38 -8.32
C ASP A 309 20.68 58.34 -9.28
N GLY A 310 20.05 57.16 -9.38
CA GLY A 310 20.49 56.01 -10.18
C GLY A 310 21.30 54.97 -9.41
N ALA A 311 21.61 55.21 -8.12
CA ALA A 311 22.24 54.22 -7.24
C ALA A 311 21.21 53.34 -6.51
N THR A 312 21.58 52.09 -6.24
CA THR A 312 20.74 51.10 -5.52
C THR A 312 21.43 50.58 -4.26
N GLY A 313 20.65 50.02 -3.32
CA GLY A 313 21.15 49.47 -2.07
C GLY A 313 20.34 48.29 -1.56
N SER A 314 20.87 47.58 -0.56
CA SER A 314 20.20 46.43 0.08
C SER A 314 20.39 46.45 1.60
N GLY A 315 19.51 45.76 2.31
CA GLY A 315 19.54 45.63 3.77
C GLY A 315 18.63 46.63 4.50
N VAL A 316 18.52 46.45 5.82
CA VAL A 316 17.57 47.20 6.66
C VAL A 316 17.95 48.69 6.78
N LYS A 317 19.24 48.98 6.95
CA LYS A 317 19.74 50.36 7.15
C LYS A 317 20.95 50.67 6.25
N PRO A 318 20.77 50.74 4.93
CA PRO A 318 21.87 51.09 4.04
C PRO A 318 22.23 52.57 4.17
N THR A 319 23.44 52.92 3.72
CA THR A 319 23.91 54.31 3.64
C THR A 319 24.18 54.69 2.19
N HIS A 320 23.93 55.96 1.83
CA HIS A 320 24.22 56.49 0.50
C HIS A 320 24.64 57.97 0.55
N SER A 321 25.61 58.36 -0.27
CA SER A 321 26.12 59.74 -0.37
C SER A 321 25.76 60.33 -1.72
N TYR A 322 25.07 61.47 -1.71
CA TYR A 322 24.67 62.18 -2.92
C TYR A 322 25.77 63.12 -3.40
N ALA A 323 26.02 63.11 -4.71
CA ALA A 323 27.11 63.88 -5.33
C ALA A 323 26.75 65.34 -5.69
N ASP A 324 25.50 65.73 -5.50
CA ASP A 324 24.94 67.05 -5.83
C ASP A 324 23.76 67.34 -4.89
N ASN A 325 23.50 68.62 -4.61
CA ASN A 325 22.38 69.04 -3.78
C ASN A 325 21.05 68.92 -4.53
N GLY A 326 19.96 68.63 -3.81
CA GLY A 326 18.63 68.52 -4.41
C GLY A 326 17.68 67.57 -3.69
N PRO A 327 16.40 67.54 -4.11
CA PRO A 327 15.44 66.55 -3.65
C PRO A 327 15.57 65.25 -4.46
N TYR A 328 15.81 64.14 -3.79
CA TYR A 328 15.84 62.80 -4.37
C TYR A 328 14.64 61.97 -3.91
N SER A 329 14.00 61.26 -4.84
CA SER A 329 12.89 60.35 -4.55
C SER A 329 13.43 58.95 -4.29
N VAL A 330 13.38 58.51 -3.04
CA VAL A 330 13.92 57.21 -2.59
C VAL A 330 12.80 56.19 -2.53
N THR A 331 13.01 54.99 -3.06
CA THR A 331 12.03 53.90 -3.00
C THR A 331 12.59 52.65 -2.32
N LEU A 332 11.75 51.97 -1.55
CA LEU A 332 12.03 50.67 -0.91
C LEU A 332 10.99 49.66 -1.38
N THR A 333 11.45 48.49 -1.79
CA THR A 333 10.64 47.28 -1.93
C THR A 333 11.15 46.23 -0.96
N VAL A 334 10.23 45.57 -0.23
CA VAL A 334 10.58 44.43 0.64
C VAL A 334 9.91 43.16 0.13
N SER A 335 10.58 42.01 0.30
CA SER A 335 10.01 40.69 -0.02
C SER A 335 10.16 39.76 1.17
N ASP A 336 9.13 38.96 1.43
CA ASP A 336 9.14 37.93 2.48
C ASP A 336 9.94 36.68 2.03
N THR A 337 10.04 35.68 2.92
CA THR A 337 10.67 34.39 2.63
C THR A 337 9.88 33.51 1.66
N HIS A 338 8.62 33.86 1.38
CA HIS A 338 7.72 33.18 0.46
C HIS A 338 7.62 33.90 -0.91
N SER A 339 8.55 34.83 -1.17
CA SER A 339 8.68 35.60 -2.42
C SER A 339 7.53 36.56 -2.74
N ALA A 340 6.66 36.88 -1.78
CA ALA A 340 5.69 37.96 -1.97
C ALA A 340 6.39 39.31 -1.78
N THR A 341 6.30 40.16 -2.81
CA THR A 341 6.86 41.52 -2.82
C THR A 341 5.83 42.57 -2.41
N SER A 342 6.26 43.54 -1.61
CA SER A 342 5.46 44.73 -1.29
C SER A 342 5.24 45.62 -2.52
N ALA A 343 4.23 46.48 -2.47
CA ALA A 343 4.24 47.67 -3.30
C ALA A 343 5.46 48.56 -2.92
N PRO A 344 6.08 49.31 -3.86
CA PRO A 344 7.18 50.21 -3.54
C PRO A 344 6.72 51.31 -2.56
N GLY A 345 7.36 51.38 -1.40
CA GLY A 345 7.23 52.51 -0.49
C GLY A 345 8.14 53.64 -0.96
N THR A 346 7.64 54.88 -0.98
CA THR A 346 8.41 56.05 -1.44
C THR A 346 8.62 57.07 -0.33
N THR A 347 9.81 57.67 -0.27
CA THR A 347 10.16 58.78 0.62
C THR A 347 11.09 59.76 -0.10
N THR A 348 11.50 60.84 0.56
CA THR A 348 12.42 61.84 -0.03
C THR A 348 13.69 61.99 0.77
N ALA A 349 14.80 62.28 0.09
CA ALA A 349 16.04 62.75 0.67
C ALA A 349 16.33 64.18 0.18
N ALA A 350 16.30 65.15 1.10
CA ALA A 350 16.62 66.55 0.80
C ALA A 350 18.09 66.83 1.12
N ILE A 351 18.91 66.99 0.08
CA ILE A 351 20.36 67.20 0.20
C ILE A 351 20.66 68.67 0.02
N ALA A 352 21.22 69.29 1.06
CA ALA A 352 21.60 70.69 1.06
C ALA A 352 23.00 70.90 0.47
N ASN A 353 23.19 72.05 -0.20
CA ASN A 353 24.48 72.52 -0.70
C ASN A 353 25.46 72.75 0.47
N THR A 354 26.73 72.36 0.31
CA THR A 354 27.81 72.65 1.26
C THR A 354 28.76 73.71 0.70
N PRO A 355 28.82 74.92 1.30
CA PRO A 355 29.74 75.95 0.84
C PRO A 355 31.21 75.52 0.83
N PRO A 356 32.05 76.04 -0.10
CA PRO A 356 33.47 75.74 -0.14
C PRO A 356 34.17 76.13 1.16
N THR A 357 35.15 75.35 1.59
CA THR A 357 36.06 75.70 2.69
C THR A 357 37.30 76.38 2.14
N VAL A 358 37.56 77.62 2.59
CA VAL A 358 38.67 78.46 2.08
C VAL A 358 39.77 78.58 3.13
N ASN A 359 41.00 78.26 2.75
CA ASN A 359 42.20 78.45 3.56
C ASN A 359 43.07 79.56 2.95
N ALA A 360 43.02 80.74 3.56
CA ALA A 360 43.87 81.88 3.18
C ALA A 360 45.34 81.72 3.61
N GLY A 361 45.70 80.63 4.29
CA GLY A 361 47.00 80.41 4.94
C GLY A 361 47.00 80.88 6.40
N GLY A 362 48.08 80.55 7.13
CA GLY A 362 48.31 81.05 8.50
C GLY A 362 48.72 82.52 8.53
N SER A 363 48.88 83.09 9.72
CA SER A 363 49.45 84.44 9.87
C SER A 363 50.83 84.48 9.22
N GLN A 364 51.03 85.42 8.31
CA GLN A 364 52.28 85.58 7.58
C GLN A 364 53.00 86.83 8.06
N THR A 365 54.30 86.89 7.86
CA THR A 365 55.10 88.08 8.15
C THR A 365 55.60 88.68 6.85
N ALA A 366 55.47 89.99 6.74
CA ALA A 366 56.07 90.75 5.66
C ALA A 366 57.05 91.75 6.27
N LYS A 367 58.11 92.11 5.55
CA LYS A 367 58.99 93.20 5.97
C LYS A 367 58.51 94.48 5.30
N ALA A 368 58.41 95.57 6.06
CA ALA A 368 57.97 96.85 5.50
C ALA A 368 58.84 97.19 4.27
N GLY A 369 58.18 97.41 3.12
CA GLY A 369 58.84 97.70 1.85
C GLY A 369 59.27 96.49 0.98
N SER A 370 58.88 95.25 1.32
CA SER A 370 59.16 94.05 0.49
C SER A 370 57.87 93.43 -0.10
N PRO A 371 57.88 92.91 -1.34
CA PRO A 371 56.72 92.24 -1.94
C PRO A 371 56.30 90.99 -1.15
N PHE A 372 54.99 90.84 -0.96
CA PHE A 372 54.32 89.74 -0.28
C PHE A 372 53.45 88.98 -1.29
N THR A 373 53.53 87.65 -1.31
CA THR A 373 52.70 86.80 -2.19
C THR A 373 51.79 85.93 -1.33
N LEU A 374 50.48 86.07 -1.53
CA LEU A 374 49.49 85.18 -0.95
C LEU A 374 49.29 83.97 -1.85
N SER A 375 49.26 82.78 -1.25
CA SER A 375 48.89 81.52 -1.88
C SER A 375 47.78 80.87 -1.05
N ALA A 376 46.53 81.11 -1.42
CA ALA A 376 45.36 80.54 -0.75
C ALA A 376 44.91 79.25 -1.43
N THR A 377 44.25 78.36 -0.70
CA THR A 377 43.66 77.12 -1.22
C THR A 377 42.20 77.05 -0.80
N PHE A 378 41.40 76.25 -1.51
CA PHE A 378 40.04 75.96 -1.10
C PHE A 378 39.68 74.52 -1.48
N SER A 379 38.68 73.97 -0.81
CA SER A 379 38.11 72.65 -1.10
C SER A 379 36.60 72.71 -0.97
N ASP A 380 35.89 72.03 -1.84
CA ASP A 380 34.45 71.97 -1.93
C ASP A 380 34.01 70.49 -2.03
N PRO A 381 33.19 70.00 -1.08
CA PRO A 381 32.64 68.64 -1.11
C PRO A 381 31.73 68.35 -2.30
N GLY A 382 31.08 69.37 -2.88
CA GLY A 382 30.22 69.24 -4.04
C GLY A 382 31.04 69.07 -5.32
N VAL A 383 31.25 67.81 -5.72
CA VAL A 383 32.10 67.49 -6.89
C VAL A 383 31.51 67.99 -8.21
N LYS A 384 30.25 68.46 -8.22
CA LYS A 384 29.60 69.08 -9.38
C LYS A 384 29.60 70.61 -9.36
N ASP A 385 30.22 71.26 -8.38
CA ASP A 385 30.07 72.70 -8.13
C ASP A 385 30.99 73.65 -8.90
N SER A 386 31.73 73.11 -9.86
CA SER A 386 32.48 73.93 -10.81
C SER A 386 31.53 74.73 -11.73
N PRO A 387 31.80 76.03 -12.00
CA PRO A 387 32.97 76.82 -11.62
C PRO A 387 32.82 77.60 -10.29
N TRP A 388 33.94 77.84 -9.58
CA TRP A 388 34.01 78.69 -8.38
C TRP A 388 34.52 80.10 -8.71
N SER A 389 34.00 81.12 -8.03
CA SER A 389 34.49 82.52 -8.10
C SER A 389 35.22 82.91 -6.82
N TYR A 390 36.20 83.83 -6.86
CA TYR A 390 36.95 84.27 -5.68
C TYR A 390 37.26 85.77 -5.62
N ALA A 391 37.46 86.29 -4.40
CA ALA A 391 37.88 87.66 -4.09
C ALA A 391 38.86 87.71 -2.90
N ILE A 392 39.88 88.58 -2.95
CA ILE A 392 40.95 88.75 -1.96
C ILE A 392 41.01 90.22 -1.53
N ASP A 393 40.79 90.49 -0.24
CA ASP A 393 40.95 91.78 0.43
C ASP A 393 42.25 91.79 1.22
N TRP A 394 43.11 92.79 1.04
CA TRP A 394 44.45 92.83 1.63
C TRP A 394 44.51 93.41 3.05
N GLY A 395 43.42 94.03 3.52
CA GLY A 395 43.28 94.50 4.90
C GLY A 395 43.90 95.86 5.23
N ASP A 396 44.65 96.46 4.30
CA ASP A 396 45.33 97.76 4.47
C ASP A 396 44.63 98.93 3.75
N GLY A 397 43.42 98.70 3.24
CA GLY A 397 42.61 99.68 2.49
C GLY A 397 42.90 99.76 0.99
N SER A 398 43.77 98.88 0.46
CA SER A 398 44.00 98.76 -0.98
C SER A 398 42.84 98.03 -1.71
N PRO A 399 42.68 98.21 -3.05
CA PRO A 399 41.65 97.52 -3.82
C PRO A 399 41.75 95.99 -3.77
N GLN A 400 40.59 95.32 -3.73
CA GLN A 400 40.51 93.85 -3.73
C GLN A 400 40.95 93.24 -5.07
N THR A 401 41.42 91.99 -5.02
CA THR A 401 41.77 91.18 -6.22
C THR A 401 40.70 90.09 -6.43
N SER A 402 40.13 89.95 -7.63
CA SER A 402 39.08 88.94 -7.93
C SER A 402 39.39 88.03 -9.12
N GLY A 403 38.76 86.86 -9.20
CA GLY A 403 38.91 85.87 -10.29
C GLY A 403 37.94 84.68 -10.22
N SER A 404 38.15 83.65 -11.04
CA SER A 404 37.37 82.40 -11.05
C SER A 404 38.26 81.20 -11.43
N THR A 405 37.89 80.00 -10.97
CA THR A 405 38.59 78.75 -11.25
C THR A 405 37.60 77.58 -11.44
N THR A 406 37.95 76.64 -12.31
CA THR A 406 37.23 75.36 -12.49
C THR A 406 37.95 74.20 -11.78
N SER A 407 39.04 74.49 -11.06
CA SER A 407 39.82 73.49 -10.33
C SER A 407 40.12 73.96 -8.92
N GLN A 408 39.86 73.07 -7.97
CA GLN A 408 40.22 73.24 -6.56
C GLN A 408 41.67 72.81 -6.26
N SER A 409 42.33 72.10 -7.20
CA SER A 409 43.69 71.57 -6.99
C SER A 409 44.79 72.63 -7.12
N ASN A 410 44.51 73.76 -7.77
CA ASN A 410 45.47 74.82 -8.00
C ASN A 410 45.26 75.96 -6.97
N PRO A 411 46.29 76.39 -6.23
CA PRO A 411 46.19 77.51 -5.30
C PRO A 411 45.80 78.82 -5.99
N LEU A 412 45.00 79.63 -5.29
CA LEU A 412 44.69 81.01 -5.64
C LEU A 412 45.88 81.89 -5.24
N ALA A 413 46.66 82.37 -6.22
CA ALA A 413 47.87 83.16 -5.98
C ALA A 413 47.70 84.65 -6.38
N ALA A 414 48.11 85.56 -5.50
CA ALA A 414 48.11 87.01 -5.75
C ALA A 414 49.23 87.73 -4.96
N THR A 415 49.70 88.89 -5.44
CA THR A 415 50.86 89.63 -4.84
C THR A 415 50.47 91.04 -4.37
N HIS A 416 51.00 91.47 -3.23
CA HIS A 416 50.78 92.79 -2.59
C HIS A 416 52.04 93.35 -1.90
N THR A 417 52.11 94.63 -1.52
CA THR A 417 53.27 95.22 -0.81
C THR A 417 52.82 96.16 0.32
N TYR A 418 53.25 95.88 1.56
CA TYR A 418 52.89 96.64 2.76
C TYR A 418 53.90 97.77 3.06
N ALA A 419 53.39 99.00 3.24
CA ALA A 419 54.21 100.21 3.33
C ALA A 419 54.79 100.51 4.73
N ALA A 420 54.20 99.99 5.82
CA ALA A 420 54.60 100.32 7.19
C ALA A 420 54.49 99.10 8.14
N GLY A 421 55.19 99.17 9.27
CA GLY A 421 55.08 98.19 10.34
C GLY A 421 53.69 98.21 10.99
N GLY A 422 53.08 97.05 11.19
CA GLY A 422 51.68 96.91 11.62
C GLY A 422 51.15 95.49 11.40
N THR A 423 49.87 95.26 11.66
CA THR A 423 49.19 93.98 11.37
C THR A 423 47.95 94.25 10.54
N ASP A 424 47.91 93.75 9.31
CA ASP A 424 46.78 93.83 8.38
C ASP A 424 46.08 92.46 8.29
N THR A 425 44.78 92.42 8.00
CA THR A 425 44.03 91.15 7.88
C THR A 425 43.58 90.91 6.45
N VAL A 426 44.22 89.95 5.79
CA VAL A 426 43.85 89.49 4.44
C VAL A 426 42.63 88.59 4.53
N ARG A 427 41.62 88.80 3.66
CA ARG A 427 40.39 87.98 3.59
C ARG A 427 40.21 87.43 2.19
N VAL A 428 40.11 86.10 2.05
CA VAL A 428 39.83 85.39 0.79
C VAL A 428 38.42 84.81 0.85
N ILE A 429 37.61 85.09 -0.16
CA ILE A 429 36.23 84.58 -0.29
C ILE A 429 36.17 83.72 -1.54
N VAL A 430 35.57 82.53 -1.47
CA VAL A 430 35.30 81.66 -2.62
C VAL A 430 33.83 81.26 -2.63
N THR A 431 33.17 81.34 -3.77
CA THR A 431 31.74 81.06 -3.95
C THR A 431 31.53 79.99 -5.01
N ASP A 432 30.73 78.96 -4.69
CA ASP A 432 30.32 77.87 -5.58
C ASP A 432 29.20 78.27 -6.57
N LYS A 433 28.85 77.37 -7.50
CA LYS A 433 27.82 77.59 -8.54
C LYS A 433 26.41 77.78 -7.97
N ASP A 434 26.11 77.20 -6.81
CA ASP A 434 24.79 77.22 -6.18
C ASP A 434 24.67 78.33 -5.12
N GLY A 435 25.68 79.20 -5.04
CA GLY A 435 25.70 80.43 -4.26
C GLY A 435 26.23 80.29 -2.83
N GLY A 436 26.68 79.09 -2.42
CA GLY A 436 27.39 78.90 -1.16
C GLY A 436 28.76 79.57 -1.19
N SER A 437 29.14 80.25 -0.11
CA SER A 437 30.41 80.99 -0.05
C SER A 437 31.21 80.68 1.21
N GLY A 438 32.47 80.30 1.02
CA GLY A 438 33.47 80.17 2.06
C GLY A 438 34.31 81.43 2.23
N THR A 439 34.87 81.64 3.42
CA THR A 439 35.82 82.73 3.68
C THR A 439 36.98 82.26 4.55
N GLY A 440 38.21 82.51 4.11
CA GLY A 440 39.44 82.36 4.89
C GLY A 440 40.04 83.74 5.24
N LYS A 441 40.71 83.84 6.39
CA LYS A 441 41.44 85.06 6.80
C LYS A 441 42.87 84.72 7.23
N ALA A 442 43.81 85.59 6.90
CA ALA A 442 45.19 85.50 7.35
C ALA A 442 45.67 86.88 7.83
N ALA A 443 46.32 86.95 9.00
CA ALA A 443 46.95 88.18 9.45
C ALA A 443 48.34 88.33 8.80
N VAL A 444 48.70 89.53 8.35
CA VAL A 444 50.05 89.85 7.86
C VAL A 444 50.68 90.87 8.81
N THR A 445 51.73 90.47 9.54
CA THR A 445 52.44 91.31 10.52
C THR A 445 53.79 91.81 9.99
N VAL A 446 54.10 93.09 10.22
CA VAL A 446 55.23 93.83 9.65
C VAL A 446 56.10 94.50 10.77
N THR A 447 57.41 94.18 10.93
CA THR A 447 58.23 94.34 12.21
C THR A 447 59.56 95.18 12.21
N ALA A 448 60.08 95.60 13.43
CA ALA A 448 61.36 96.32 13.81
C ALA A 448 61.99 95.88 15.22
N ASN A 449 63.29 96.17 15.59
CA ASN A 449 64.19 95.43 16.58
C ASN A 449 64.08 95.60 18.16
N LYS A 450 64.29 94.55 19.01
CA LYS A 450 63.87 94.27 20.43
C LYS A 450 64.53 92.98 21.08
N PRO A 451 64.52 92.77 22.43
CA PRO A 451 65.07 91.57 23.11
C PRO A 451 64.31 90.25 22.87
N PRO A 452 64.94 89.06 23.09
CA PRO A 452 64.28 87.78 22.91
C PRO A 452 63.29 87.50 24.03
N THR A 453 62.11 87.02 23.64
CA THR A 453 61.10 86.54 24.56
C THR A 453 61.27 85.04 24.76
N ALA A 454 61.68 84.64 25.97
CA ALA A 454 61.79 83.22 26.32
C ALA A 454 60.41 82.56 26.33
N GLY A 455 60.31 81.42 25.68
CA GLY A 455 59.07 80.66 25.55
C GLY A 455 59.38 79.18 25.39
N PHE A 456 58.54 78.31 25.97
CA PHE A 456 58.61 76.89 25.68
C PHE A 456 57.25 76.23 25.76
N THR A 457 57.13 75.11 25.05
CA THR A 457 56.05 74.15 25.19
C THR A 457 56.57 72.87 25.80
N THR A 458 55.72 72.17 26.53
CA THR A 458 56.03 70.87 27.11
C THR A 458 54.99 69.88 26.66
N THR A 459 55.42 68.69 26.25
CA THR A 459 54.55 67.54 26.05
C THR A 459 55.01 66.43 27.00
N CYS A 460 54.12 65.94 27.83
CA CYS A 460 54.42 64.87 28.77
C CYS A 460 53.65 63.61 28.36
N SER A 461 54.34 62.48 28.33
CA SER A 461 53.76 61.15 28.22
C SER A 461 54.15 60.37 29.47
N ALA A 462 53.18 60.16 30.35
CA ALA A 462 53.40 59.67 31.71
C ALA A 462 54.48 60.49 32.43
N LEU A 463 55.57 59.84 32.84
CA LEU A 463 56.66 60.45 33.59
C LEU A 463 57.71 61.17 32.72
N SER A 464 57.65 61.06 31.39
CA SER A 464 58.65 61.66 30.49
C SER A 464 58.07 62.87 29.77
N CYS A 465 58.77 64.00 29.87
CA CYS A 465 58.38 65.25 29.23
C CYS A 465 59.44 65.70 28.22
N ALA A 466 59.00 66.02 27.00
CA ALA A 466 59.81 66.69 26.01
C ALA A 466 59.51 68.20 26.05
N PHE A 467 60.58 68.99 26.12
CA PHE A 467 60.53 70.44 26.14
C PHE A 467 61.00 70.94 24.78
N THR A 468 60.15 71.75 24.15
CA THR A 468 60.48 72.39 22.90
C THR A 468 60.60 73.87 23.17
N ASP A 469 61.78 74.41 22.90
CA ASP A 469 62.01 75.83 22.88
C ASP A 469 61.07 76.47 21.85
N GLY A 470 60.32 77.45 22.33
CA GLY A 470 59.51 78.35 21.52
C GLY A 470 59.95 79.79 21.74
N SER A 471 61.19 80.00 22.19
CA SER A 471 61.70 81.34 22.42
C SER A 471 61.87 82.03 21.09
N THR A 472 61.33 83.22 21.00
CA THR A 472 61.40 84.03 19.79
C THR A 472 62.19 85.27 20.10
N ASP A 473 63.14 85.57 19.23
CA ASP A 473 63.65 86.91 19.13
C ASP A 473 62.89 87.65 18.03
N ALA A 474 62.36 88.83 18.32
CA ALA A 474 61.40 89.50 17.44
C ALA A 474 62.07 90.10 16.18
N ASP A 475 63.40 90.01 16.11
CA ASP A 475 64.24 90.75 15.15
C ASP A 475 65.70 90.31 15.07
N GLY A 476 66.18 89.51 16.02
CA GLY A 476 67.41 88.74 15.88
C GLY A 476 67.16 87.24 15.91
N GLN A 477 68.11 86.49 16.44
CA GLN A 477 68.03 85.04 16.60
C GLN A 477 68.48 84.64 18.00
N VAL A 478 67.79 83.68 18.63
CA VAL A 478 68.24 83.06 19.89
C VAL A 478 69.48 82.19 19.64
N THR A 479 70.53 82.36 20.43
CA THR A 479 71.84 81.69 20.29
C THR A 479 72.25 80.79 21.46
N ALA A 480 71.62 80.89 22.64
CA ALA A 480 71.92 80.04 23.80
C ALA A 480 70.69 79.76 24.69
N TRP A 481 70.64 78.57 25.29
CA TRP A 481 69.53 78.07 26.14
C TRP A 481 70.04 77.49 27.47
N SER A 482 69.26 77.66 28.54
CA SER A 482 69.51 77.06 29.86
C SER A 482 68.19 76.69 30.55
N TRP A 483 68.08 75.44 30.98
CA TRP A 483 66.88 74.83 31.55
C TRP A 483 67.08 74.36 32.99
N SER A 484 66.04 74.49 33.82
CA SER A 484 65.90 73.87 35.14
C SER A 484 64.51 73.22 35.25
N PHE A 485 64.43 71.93 35.55
CA PHE A 485 63.19 71.14 35.48
C PHE A 485 62.37 71.10 36.79
N GLY A 486 62.85 71.76 37.85
CA GLY A 486 62.12 71.89 39.11
C GLY A 486 62.25 70.70 40.08
N ASP A 487 62.94 69.63 39.69
CA ASP A 487 63.24 68.44 40.51
C ASP A 487 64.74 68.21 40.75
N GLY A 488 65.56 69.19 40.36
CA GLY A 488 67.03 69.14 40.42
C GLY A 488 67.72 68.84 39.09
N GLY A 489 66.99 68.45 38.03
CA GLY A 489 67.53 68.27 36.68
C GLY A 489 67.75 69.60 35.92
N THR A 490 68.76 69.64 35.04
CA THR A 490 69.09 70.81 34.18
C THR A 490 69.49 70.39 32.76
N ALA A 491 69.41 71.31 31.79
CA ALA A 491 69.89 71.09 30.41
C ALA A 491 70.27 72.40 29.71
N THR A 492 71.10 72.32 28.65
CA THR A 492 71.49 73.49 27.82
C THR A 492 71.21 73.31 26.33
N SER A 493 70.76 72.12 25.91
CA SER A 493 70.27 71.90 24.54
C SER A 493 68.98 72.69 24.30
N GLN A 494 68.77 73.14 23.05
CA GLN A 494 67.57 73.89 22.68
C GLN A 494 66.27 73.13 23.02
N ASN A 495 66.18 71.84 22.70
CA ASN A 495 64.97 71.03 22.94
C ASN A 495 65.29 69.79 23.79
N PRO A 496 65.39 69.92 25.12
CA PRO A 496 65.72 68.79 25.98
C PRO A 496 64.50 67.91 26.27
N SER A 497 64.76 66.66 26.65
CA SER A 497 63.77 65.79 27.31
C SER A 497 64.19 65.54 28.75
N HIS A 498 63.21 65.39 29.64
CA HIS A 498 63.43 65.07 31.06
C HIS A 498 62.40 64.06 31.56
N THR A 499 62.84 63.09 32.37
CA THR A 499 61.98 62.07 32.97
C THR A 499 61.92 62.25 34.48
N TYR A 500 60.71 62.44 35.00
CA TYR A 500 60.43 62.65 36.42
C TYR A 500 60.25 61.31 37.16
N ALA A 501 60.67 61.23 38.41
CA ALA A 501 60.57 59.98 39.19
C ALA A 501 59.14 59.63 39.65
N ALA A 502 58.24 60.62 39.73
CA ALA A 502 56.85 60.46 40.15
C ALA A 502 55.94 61.48 39.47
N GLY A 503 54.63 61.19 39.41
CA GLY A 503 53.65 62.18 38.99
C GLY A 503 53.54 63.33 40.00
N GLY A 504 53.35 64.55 39.52
CA GLY A 504 53.40 65.76 40.35
C GLY A 504 53.42 67.02 39.50
N THR A 505 53.49 68.19 40.14
CA THR A 505 53.63 69.47 39.44
C THR A 505 55.02 70.03 39.70
N TYR A 506 55.78 70.32 38.64
CA TYR A 506 57.16 70.79 38.69
C TYR A 506 57.29 72.16 38.02
N THR A 507 58.03 73.10 38.62
CA THR A 507 58.27 74.42 38.02
C THR A 507 59.49 74.38 37.12
N VAL A 508 59.26 74.44 35.80
CA VAL A 508 60.32 74.41 34.79
C VAL A 508 60.66 75.82 34.34
N THR A 509 61.95 76.16 34.29
CA THR A 509 62.44 77.49 33.90
C THR A 509 63.37 77.38 32.69
N LEU A 510 63.15 78.23 31.69
CA LEU A 510 64.00 78.42 30.51
C LEU A 510 64.54 79.85 30.47
N THR A 511 65.83 79.99 30.26
CA THR A 511 66.50 81.27 29.98
C THR A 511 67.22 81.20 28.63
N VAL A 512 67.04 82.22 27.79
CA VAL A 512 67.63 82.31 26.44
C VAL A 512 68.36 83.63 26.17
N THR A 513 69.29 83.62 25.23
CA THR A 513 70.12 84.77 24.80
C THR A 513 70.07 84.95 23.29
N ASP A 514 69.99 86.17 22.74
CA ASP A 514 69.96 86.44 21.29
C ASP A 514 71.35 86.63 20.63
N ASN A 515 71.37 86.88 19.32
CA ASN A 515 72.55 87.06 18.48
C ASN A 515 73.18 88.45 18.61
N GLN A 516 72.54 89.35 19.34
CA GLN A 516 73.03 90.68 19.70
C GLN A 516 73.31 90.81 21.22
N GLY A 517 73.19 89.71 21.96
CA GLY A 517 73.54 89.56 23.39
C GLY A 517 72.43 89.85 24.40
N ALA A 518 71.19 90.17 24.00
CA ALA A 518 70.10 90.40 24.95
C ALA A 518 69.50 89.07 25.46
N THR A 519 69.01 89.04 26.71
CA THR A 519 68.49 87.82 27.34
C THR A 519 67.03 87.93 27.75
N GLY A 520 66.33 86.80 27.74
CA GLY A 520 64.96 86.64 28.23
C GLY A 520 64.81 85.35 29.04
N SER A 521 63.88 85.32 29.99
CA SER A 521 63.61 84.12 30.81
C SER A 521 62.11 83.92 31.06
N THR A 522 61.68 82.67 31.21
CA THR A 522 60.30 82.28 31.50
C THR A 522 60.25 81.02 32.38
N SER A 523 59.25 80.92 33.25
CA SER A 523 58.98 79.73 34.06
C SER A 523 57.53 79.27 33.89
N LYS A 524 57.30 77.96 33.81
CA LYS A 524 55.95 77.35 33.76
C LYS A 524 55.84 76.18 34.73
N SER A 525 54.69 76.03 35.36
CA SER A 525 54.34 74.81 36.10
C SER A 525 53.92 73.72 35.13
N VAL A 526 54.59 72.58 35.17
CA VAL A 526 54.33 71.41 34.35
C VAL A 526 53.76 70.30 35.23
N ALA A 527 52.52 69.89 34.93
CA ALA A 527 51.89 68.76 35.59
C ALA A 527 52.24 67.46 34.85
N VAL A 528 52.80 66.51 35.58
CA VAL A 528 53.23 65.20 35.10
C VAL A 528 52.29 64.16 35.70
N ALA A 529 51.53 63.48 34.84
CA ALA A 529 50.53 62.50 35.28
C ALA A 529 51.18 61.13 35.57
N ALA A 530 50.70 60.46 36.62
CA ALA A 530 51.00 59.04 36.81
C ALA A 530 50.29 58.20 35.72
N PRO A 531 50.85 57.06 35.28
CA PRO A 531 50.17 56.17 34.32
C PRO A 531 48.83 55.65 34.89
N ASN A 532 47.78 55.64 34.07
CA ASN A 532 46.48 55.04 34.40
C ASN A 532 46.62 53.54 34.69
N LYS A 533 45.95 53.04 35.73
CA LYS A 533 45.92 51.61 36.06
C LYS A 533 44.63 50.97 35.53
N PRO A 534 44.71 49.88 34.75
CA PRO A 534 43.51 49.22 34.26
C PRO A 534 42.59 48.73 35.38
N PRO A 535 41.25 48.73 35.17
CA PRO A 535 40.30 48.19 36.12
C PRO A 535 40.46 46.67 36.25
N THR A 536 40.07 46.11 37.40
CA THR A 536 40.05 44.66 37.64
C THR A 536 38.63 44.13 37.45
N ALA A 537 38.42 43.31 36.41
CA ALA A 537 37.15 42.65 36.14
C ALA A 537 36.91 41.47 37.11
N ALA A 538 35.72 41.42 37.72
CA ALA A 538 35.27 40.33 38.57
C ALA A 538 33.74 40.19 38.54
N PHE A 539 33.23 38.95 38.61
CA PHE A 539 31.80 38.68 38.70
C PHE A 539 31.46 37.35 39.40
N SER A 540 30.20 37.19 39.80
CA SER A 540 29.57 35.93 40.20
C SER A 540 28.39 35.58 39.30
N ALA A 541 28.05 34.29 39.23
CA ALA A 541 26.91 33.78 38.47
C ALA A 541 26.08 32.84 39.37
N SER A 542 24.75 32.90 39.22
CA SER A 542 23.80 32.00 39.89
C SER A 542 22.77 31.53 38.88
N CYS A 543 22.60 30.22 38.74
CA CYS A 543 21.74 29.61 37.72
C CYS A 543 20.58 28.81 38.32
N SER A 544 19.43 28.90 37.68
CA SER A 544 18.25 28.07 37.94
C SER A 544 17.74 27.53 36.60
N GLY A 545 17.93 26.23 36.38
CA GLY A 545 17.75 25.60 35.06
C GLY A 545 18.67 26.25 34.02
N LEU A 546 18.08 26.69 32.91
CA LEU A 546 18.79 27.33 31.80
C LEU A 546 19.02 28.85 31.99
N THR A 547 18.48 29.45 33.04
CA THR A 547 18.59 30.91 33.27
C THR A 547 19.60 31.21 34.37
N CYS A 548 20.57 32.06 34.06
CA CYS A 548 21.58 32.56 35.00
C CYS A 548 21.47 34.07 35.20
N GLY A 549 21.57 34.50 36.46
CA GLY A 549 21.84 35.90 36.82
C GLY A 549 23.34 36.12 37.03
N PHE A 550 23.85 37.22 36.50
CA PHE A 550 25.25 37.63 36.62
C PHE A 550 25.37 38.94 37.39
N THR A 551 26.28 38.98 38.35
CA THR A 551 26.52 40.17 39.18
C THR A 551 27.97 40.57 39.08
N SER A 552 28.23 41.79 38.60
CA SER A 552 29.58 42.35 38.54
C SER A 552 30.04 42.82 39.93
N SER A 553 31.27 42.45 40.27
CA SER A 553 32.00 42.92 41.45
C SER A 553 33.33 43.58 41.04
N SER A 554 33.38 44.12 39.82
CA SER A 554 34.58 44.73 39.24
C SER A 554 34.90 46.07 39.92
N SER A 555 36.19 46.42 40.01
CA SER A 555 36.65 47.66 40.63
C SER A 555 37.77 48.32 39.83
N ASP A 556 37.94 49.63 40.01
CA ASP A 556 38.99 50.42 39.42
C ASP A 556 39.85 51.04 40.54
N PRO A 557 41.18 50.81 40.59
CA PRO A 557 42.04 51.30 41.65
C PRO A 557 42.37 52.80 41.60
N ASP A 558 42.21 53.48 40.46
CA ASP A 558 42.52 54.92 40.30
C ASP A 558 41.43 55.72 39.57
N GLY A 559 40.30 55.10 39.26
CA GLY A 559 39.15 55.76 38.64
C GLY A 559 37.79 55.11 38.93
N SER A 560 36.92 55.12 37.92
CA SER A 560 35.62 54.46 37.95
C SER A 560 35.37 53.68 36.66
N ILE A 561 34.57 52.61 36.75
CA ILE A 561 34.18 51.83 35.58
C ILE A 561 33.11 52.61 34.78
N SER A 562 33.38 52.82 33.50
CA SER A 562 32.52 53.54 32.55
C SER A 562 31.58 52.63 31.77
N THR A 563 32.03 51.43 31.35
CA THR A 563 31.21 50.48 30.59
C THR A 563 31.44 49.02 30.97
N TYR A 564 30.40 48.19 30.76
CA TYR A 564 30.42 46.73 30.92
C TYR A 564 30.14 46.06 29.57
N SER A 565 30.81 44.95 29.28
CA SER A 565 30.58 44.13 28.10
C SER A 565 30.71 42.65 28.46
N TRP A 566 29.64 41.89 28.24
CA TRP A 566 29.53 40.47 28.53
C TRP A 566 29.48 39.66 27.24
N THR A 567 30.15 38.51 27.23
CA THR A 567 29.93 37.45 26.25
C THR A 567 29.59 36.17 26.99
N PHE A 568 28.47 35.51 26.68
CA PHE A 568 27.99 34.35 27.43
C PHE A 568 28.52 33.00 26.89
N GLY A 569 29.30 33.00 25.82
CA GLY A 569 29.88 31.78 25.23
C GLY A 569 28.94 31.01 24.29
N ASP A 570 27.73 31.52 24.05
CA ASP A 570 26.73 30.99 23.09
C ASP A 570 26.46 31.96 21.93
N GLY A 571 27.36 32.92 21.72
CA GLY A 571 27.23 33.98 20.71
C GLY A 571 26.41 35.20 21.15
N LYS A 572 25.75 35.18 22.32
CA LYS A 572 25.02 36.34 22.84
C LYS A 572 25.90 37.24 23.73
N THR A 573 25.51 38.51 23.80
CA THR A 573 26.23 39.57 24.53
C THR A 573 25.29 40.44 25.34
N ALA A 574 25.81 41.12 26.37
CA ALA A 574 25.07 42.15 27.11
C ALA A 574 25.99 43.31 27.54
N THR A 575 25.42 44.49 27.77
CA THR A 575 26.17 45.69 28.21
C THR A 575 25.71 46.23 29.57
N SER A 576 24.63 45.67 30.14
CA SER A 576 24.20 46.03 31.48
C SER A 576 25.20 45.52 32.54
N GLN A 577 25.29 46.22 33.67
CA GLN A 577 26.22 45.85 34.75
C GLN A 577 25.93 44.45 35.33
N ASN A 578 24.65 44.12 35.52
CA ASN A 578 24.19 42.86 36.11
C ASN A 578 23.12 42.20 35.20
N PRO A 579 23.52 41.54 34.10
CA PRO A 579 22.57 40.94 33.17
C PRO A 579 22.01 39.62 33.70
N SER A 580 20.82 39.26 33.20
CA SER A 580 20.35 37.87 33.18
C SER A 580 20.49 37.31 31.76
N HIS A 581 20.75 36.01 31.66
CA HIS A 581 20.82 35.32 30.37
C HIS A 581 20.25 33.92 30.48
N THR A 582 19.52 33.50 29.44
CA THR A 582 18.92 32.16 29.33
C THR A 582 19.55 31.44 28.15
N TYR A 583 20.17 30.30 28.44
CA TYR A 583 20.81 29.42 27.45
C TYR A 583 19.76 28.55 26.76
N ALA A 584 19.98 28.23 25.49
CA ALA A 584 19.07 27.37 24.73
C ALA A 584 19.17 25.89 25.13
N ALA A 585 20.32 25.45 25.65
CA ALA A 585 20.57 24.07 26.06
C ALA A 585 21.41 24.01 27.35
N GLY A 586 21.35 22.87 28.03
CA GLY A 586 22.28 22.57 29.12
C GLY A 586 23.70 22.43 28.61
N GLY A 587 24.69 22.87 29.39
CA GLY A 587 26.09 22.86 28.97
C GLY A 587 26.98 23.70 29.87
N THR A 588 28.29 23.66 29.58
CA THR A 588 29.28 24.52 30.22
C THR A 588 29.67 25.64 29.26
N TYR A 589 29.42 26.87 29.67
CA TYR A 589 29.64 28.07 28.87
C TYR A 589 30.75 28.93 29.47
N THR A 590 31.63 29.47 28.63
CA THR A 590 32.67 30.40 29.08
C THR A 590 32.13 31.82 29.02
N VAL A 591 31.83 32.40 30.19
CA VAL A 591 31.31 33.75 30.31
C VAL A 591 32.45 34.71 30.56
N THR A 592 32.58 35.73 29.72
CA THR A 592 33.62 36.77 29.83
C THR A 592 32.97 38.10 30.15
N LEU A 593 33.47 38.77 31.20
CA LEU A 593 33.16 40.17 31.51
C LEU A 593 34.37 41.02 31.18
N THR A 594 34.19 42.02 30.32
CA THR A 594 35.14 43.09 30.06
C THR A 594 34.58 44.40 30.60
N VAL A 595 35.38 45.12 31.39
CA VAL A 595 35.06 46.46 31.91
C VAL A 595 36.05 47.47 31.38
N THR A 596 35.59 48.69 31.14
CA THR A 596 36.42 49.84 30.73
C THR A 596 36.32 50.93 31.78
N ASP A 597 37.44 51.53 32.17
CA ASP A 597 37.45 52.65 33.11
C ASP A 597 37.08 53.99 32.45
N ASN A 598 37.03 55.05 33.24
CA ASN A 598 36.73 56.42 32.81
C ASN A 598 37.87 57.10 32.02
N GLN A 599 39.01 56.42 31.86
CA GLN A 599 40.19 56.87 31.09
C GLN A 599 40.49 55.96 29.88
N GLY A 600 39.62 54.98 29.60
CA GLY A 600 39.67 54.10 28.44
C GLY A 600 40.51 52.83 28.60
N ALA A 601 41.11 52.54 29.77
CA ALA A 601 41.78 51.25 29.96
C ALA A 601 40.78 50.14 30.29
N THR A 602 41.12 48.92 29.91
CA THR A 602 40.21 47.77 30.00
C THR A 602 40.77 46.66 30.86
N GLY A 603 39.88 45.98 31.56
CA GLY A 603 40.15 44.74 32.30
C GLY A 603 39.14 43.67 31.90
N SER A 604 39.56 42.42 31.84
CA SER A 604 38.69 41.31 31.45
C SER A 604 38.91 40.08 32.34
N THR A 605 37.85 39.32 32.57
CA THR A 605 37.88 38.04 33.30
C THR A 605 36.91 37.06 32.67
N ALA A 606 37.27 35.77 32.65
CA ALA A 606 36.41 34.71 32.16
C ALA A 606 36.18 33.64 33.24
N LYS A 607 34.96 33.14 33.35
CA LYS A 607 34.60 31.99 34.20
C LYS A 607 33.74 31.01 33.43
N THR A 608 33.94 29.72 33.70
CA THR A 608 33.04 28.67 33.23
C THR A 608 31.78 28.64 34.09
N VAL A 609 30.61 28.70 33.46
CA VAL A 609 29.30 28.59 34.09
C VAL A 609 28.59 27.37 33.50
N THR A 610 28.22 26.43 34.36
CA THR A 610 27.48 25.23 33.95
C THR A 610 25.99 25.43 34.23
N VAL A 611 25.17 25.22 33.21
CA VAL A 611 23.71 25.17 33.31
C VAL A 611 23.24 23.75 33.03
N ALA A 612 22.38 23.23 33.90
CA ALA A 612 21.81 21.90 33.74
C ALA A 612 20.61 21.96 32.79
N ALA A 613 20.54 21.02 31.85
CA ALA A 613 19.30 20.77 31.13
C ALA A 613 18.21 20.26 32.10
N ALA A 614 16.95 20.47 31.78
CA ALA A 614 15.86 19.81 32.49
C ALA A 614 15.92 18.29 32.24
N ASN A 615 15.72 17.48 33.27
CA ASN A 615 15.64 16.02 33.14
C ASN A 615 14.57 15.63 32.12
N GLN A 616 14.92 14.77 31.17
CA GLN A 616 13.98 14.26 30.18
C GLN A 616 13.35 12.95 30.69
N PRO A 617 12.01 12.81 30.66
CA PRO A 617 11.38 11.55 31.05
C PRO A 617 11.84 10.39 30.16
N PRO A 618 11.96 9.17 30.71
CA PRO A 618 12.32 7.99 29.92
C PRO A 618 11.20 7.65 28.93
N THR A 619 11.55 7.11 27.77
CA THR A 619 10.58 6.60 26.79
C THR A 619 10.27 5.14 27.07
N ALA A 620 9.03 4.85 27.51
CA ALA A 620 8.59 3.49 27.76
C ALA A 620 8.34 2.73 26.43
N ALA A 621 8.93 1.56 26.28
CA ALA A 621 8.71 0.68 25.14
C ALA A 621 8.85 -0.79 25.55
N PHE A 622 8.07 -1.67 24.91
CA PHE A 622 8.22 -3.12 25.11
C PHE A 622 7.75 -3.92 23.91
N THR A 623 8.20 -5.18 23.87
CA THR A 623 7.70 -6.24 23.00
C THR A 623 7.05 -7.34 23.84
N SER A 624 6.07 -8.02 23.27
CA SER A 624 5.39 -9.16 23.90
C SER A 624 5.37 -10.34 22.95
N SER A 625 5.59 -11.55 23.47
CA SER A 625 5.47 -12.80 22.73
C SER A 625 4.58 -13.75 23.52
N CYS A 626 3.50 -14.23 22.90
CA CYS A 626 2.52 -15.07 23.56
C CYS A 626 2.48 -16.47 22.97
N THR A 627 2.30 -17.47 23.83
CA THR A 627 2.04 -18.86 23.45
C THR A 627 0.85 -19.34 24.26
N ALA A 628 -0.28 -19.54 23.58
CA ALA A 628 -1.60 -19.71 24.21
C ALA A 628 -1.89 -18.58 25.21
N LEU A 629 -2.08 -18.93 26.48
CA LEU A 629 -2.45 -17.99 27.55
C LEU A 629 -1.23 -17.35 28.25
N THR A 630 -0.01 -17.74 27.94
CA THR A 630 1.20 -17.21 28.59
C THR A 630 1.95 -16.28 27.65
N CYS A 631 2.25 -15.06 28.14
CA CYS A 631 3.05 -14.07 27.42
C CYS A 631 4.33 -13.74 28.17
N SER A 632 5.43 -13.61 27.44
CA SER A 632 6.66 -12.99 27.91
C SER A 632 6.72 -11.54 27.42
N PHE A 633 7.14 -10.65 28.31
CA PHE A 633 7.29 -9.22 28.04
C PHE A 633 8.75 -8.84 28.17
N THR A 634 9.25 -8.08 27.19
CA THR A 634 10.63 -7.57 27.20
C THR A 634 10.59 -6.06 27.06
N SER A 635 11.08 -5.36 28.07
CA SER A 635 11.23 -3.91 27.98
C SER A 635 12.34 -3.56 27.00
N THR A 636 12.02 -2.64 26.09
CA THR A 636 12.94 -1.97 25.17
C THR A 636 12.98 -0.47 25.46
N SER A 637 12.57 -0.07 26.66
CA SER A 637 12.52 1.33 27.09
C SER A 637 13.93 1.93 27.13
N SER A 638 14.02 3.22 26.85
CA SER A 638 15.27 3.98 26.85
C SER A 638 15.12 5.30 27.58
N ASP A 639 16.21 5.79 28.15
CA ASP A 639 16.29 7.09 28.79
C ASP A 639 17.27 7.98 28.00
N PRO A 640 16.82 9.11 27.42
CA PRO A 640 17.66 9.96 26.58
C PRO A 640 18.81 10.66 27.32
N ASP A 641 18.68 10.93 28.62
CA ASP A 641 19.66 11.68 29.41
C ASP A 641 20.07 11.00 30.72
N GLY A 642 19.61 9.77 30.96
CA GLY A 642 19.93 9.00 32.15
C GLY A 642 19.87 7.48 31.98
N SER A 643 19.36 6.82 33.02
CA SER A 643 19.14 5.38 33.07
C SER A 643 17.83 5.05 33.77
N ILE A 644 17.17 3.98 33.35
CA ILE A 644 15.92 3.53 33.97
C ILE A 644 16.20 2.91 35.35
N ALA A 645 15.61 3.48 36.40
CA ALA A 645 15.75 3.04 37.77
C ALA A 645 14.67 2.03 38.21
N ALA A 646 13.46 2.07 37.63
CA ALA A 646 12.37 1.16 37.99
C ALA A 646 11.42 0.83 36.83
N TYR A 647 10.78 -0.33 36.92
CA TYR A 647 9.76 -0.83 35.99
C TYR A 647 8.47 -1.15 36.77
N SER A 648 7.32 -0.88 36.15
CA SER A 648 6.00 -1.21 36.67
C SER A 648 5.08 -1.61 35.54
N TRP A 649 4.49 -2.80 35.64
CA TRP A 649 3.63 -3.40 34.63
C TRP A 649 2.22 -3.56 35.17
N THR A 650 1.22 -3.31 34.33
CA THR A 650 -0.16 -3.78 34.54
C THR A 650 -0.59 -4.59 33.33
N PHE A 651 -1.16 -5.78 33.54
CA PHE A 651 -1.44 -6.71 32.44
C PHE A 651 -2.86 -6.63 31.87
N GLY A 652 -3.68 -5.70 32.37
CA GLY A 652 -5.06 -5.50 31.92
C GLY A 652 -6.10 -6.44 32.55
N ASP A 653 -5.68 -7.42 33.35
CA ASP A 653 -6.53 -8.35 34.11
C ASP A 653 -6.46 -8.14 35.64
N GLY A 654 -5.83 -7.04 36.06
CA GLY A 654 -5.60 -6.69 37.47
C GLY A 654 -4.26 -7.19 38.03
N ALA A 655 -3.51 -8.04 37.31
CA ALA A 655 -2.17 -8.44 37.72
C ALA A 655 -1.12 -7.34 37.42
N THR A 656 -0.04 -7.33 38.20
CA THR A 656 1.07 -6.36 38.07
C THR A 656 2.44 -7.04 38.23
N ALA A 657 3.50 -6.39 37.73
CA ALA A 657 4.87 -6.83 37.93
C ALA A 657 5.84 -5.64 37.98
N THR A 658 7.01 -5.82 38.60
CA THR A 658 8.06 -4.78 38.69
C THR A 658 9.41 -5.22 38.14
N SER A 659 9.53 -6.46 37.68
CA SER A 659 10.72 -6.92 36.97
C SER A 659 10.80 -6.28 35.59
N GLN A 660 12.02 -6.11 35.06
CA GLN A 660 12.23 -5.52 33.74
C GLN A 660 11.56 -6.32 32.62
N ASN A 661 11.67 -7.65 32.68
CA ASN A 661 11.16 -8.56 31.65
C ASN A 661 10.27 -9.66 32.29
N PRO A 662 9.02 -9.34 32.67
CA PRO A 662 8.13 -10.30 33.30
C PRO A 662 7.54 -11.30 32.31
N ALA A 663 7.05 -12.43 32.83
CA ALA A 663 6.11 -13.29 32.14
C ALA A 663 4.78 -13.28 32.89
N HIS A 664 3.67 -13.40 32.17
CA HIS A 664 2.32 -13.41 32.73
C HIS A 664 1.45 -14.45 32.03
N THR A 665 0.57 -15.11 32.79
CA THR A 665 -0.39 -16.11 32.27
C THR A 665 -1.81 -15.65 32.55
N TYR A 666 -2.59 -15.47 31.48
CA TYR A 666 -3.99 -15.06 31.55
C TYR A 666 -4.91 -16.23 31.83
N ALA A 667 -6.01 -15.98 32.54
CA ALA A 667 -6.98 -17.02 32.89
C ALA A 667 -7.86 -17.46 31.70
N ALA A 668 -8.05 -16.60 30.71
CA ALA A 668 -8.88 -16.85 29.53
C ALA A 668 -8.27 -16.18 28.29
N GLY A 669 -8.67 -16.65 27.11
CA GLY A 669 -8.37 -15.97 25.86
C GLY A 669 -9.09 -14.62 25.79
N GLY A 670 -8.45 -13.62 25.20
CA GLY A 670 -8.97 -12.26 25.15
C GLY A 670 -7.92 -11.24 24.71
N THR A 671 -8.35 -9.99 24.62
CA THR A 671 -7.46 -8.85 24.37
C THR A 671 -7.30 -8.06 25.66
N TYR A 672 -6.06 -7.92 26.11
CA TYR A 672 -5.70 -7.25 27.35
C TYR A 672 -4.82 -6.03 27.08
N THR A 673 -5.12 -4.90 27.71
CA THR A 673 -4.27 -3.71 27.61
C THR A 673 -3.14 -3.82 28.63
N VAL A 674 -1.92 -4.05 28.13
CA VAL A 674 -0.72 -4.13 28.96
C VAL A 674 -0.03 -2.78 28.98
N THR A 675 0.21 -2.24 30.17
CA THR A 675 0.89 -0.96 30.36
C THR A 675 2.23 -1.19 31.04
N LEU A 676 3.30 -0.66 30.44
CA LEU A 676 4.60 -0.52 31.08
C LEU A 676 4.82 0.94 31.45
N THR A 677 5.12 1.18 32.72
CA THR A 677 5.61 2.46 33.23
C THR A 677 7.06 2.28 33.69
N VAL A 678 7.95 3.14 33.21
CA VAL A 678 9.35 3.20 33.62
C VAL A 678 9.64 4.51 34.33
N THR A 679 10.54 4.47 35.32
CA THR A 679 11.02 5.63 36.08
C THR A 679 12.51 5.77 35.89
N ASP A 680 12.99 6.96 35.55
CA ASP A 680 14.42 7.24 35.41
C ASP A 680 15.14 7.41 36.76
N ASN A 681 16.46 7.59 36.70
CA ASN A 681 17.33 7.82 37.86
C ASN A 681 17.18 9.20 38.52
N GLN A 682 16.35 10.09 37.97
CA GLN A 682 16.04 11.41 38.52
C GLN A 682 14.56 11.54 38.95
N GLY A 683 13.78 10.46 38.83
CA GLY A 683 12.40 10.33 39.29
C GLY A 683 11.31 10.67 38.28
N ALA A 684 11.62 11.03 37.03
CA ALA A 684 10.58 11.23 36.01
C ALA A 684 10.13 9.90 35.41
N THR A 685 8.89 9.87 34.89
CA THR A 685 8.24 8.65 34.42
C THR A 685 7.77 8.75 32.99
N GLY A 686 7.87 7.63 32.27
CA GLY A 686 7.24 7.43 30.98
C GLY A 686 6.37 6.18 31.02
N SER A 687 5.29 6.17 30.25
CA SER A 687 4.37 5.03 30.18
C SER A 687 3.95 4.75 28.74
N THR A 688 3.75 3.48 28.42
CA THR A 688 3.21 3.03 27.14
C THR A 688 2.25 1.87 27.38
N SER A 689 1.21 1.79 26.56
CA SER A 689 0.25 0.70 26.58
C SER A 689 0.19 0.04 25.20
N LYS A 690 0.12 -1.29 25.17
CA LYS A 690 -0.17 -2.08 23.97
C LYS A 690 -1.26 -3.08 24.25
N THR A 691 -2.11 -3.33 23.27
CA THR A 691 -3.06 -4.44 23.31
C THR A 691 -2.31 -5.74 23.05
N VAL A 692 -2.51 -6.73 23.92
CA VAL A 692 -1.98 -8.08 23.79
C VAL A 692 -3.16 -9.03 23.71
N THR A 693 -3.28 -9.71 22.58
CA THR A 693 -4.31 -10.73 22.37
C THR A 693 -3.71 -12.09 22.64
N VAL A 694 -4.30 -12.81 23.58
CA VAL A 694 -4.02 -14.23 23.84
C VAL A 694 -5.18 -15.06 23.33
N ALA A 695 -4.87 -16.01 22.46
CA ALA A 695 -5.87 -16.96 21.99
C ALA A 695 -6.05 -18.08 23.03
N PRO A 696 -7.28 -18.55 23.26
CA PRO A 696 -7.48 -19.81 23.95
C PRO A 696 -6.83 -20.96 23.14
N PRO A 697 -6.47 -22.10 23.77
CA PRO A 697 -5.96 -23.25 23.05
C PRO A 697 -6.96 -23.73 21.99
N ASN A 698 -6.47 -24.04 20.78
CA ASN A 698 -7.29 -24.60 19.69
C ASN A 698 -8.02 -25.87 20.13
N GLN A 699 -9.33 -25.96 19.84
CA GLN A 699 -10.13 -27.14 20.11
C GLN A 699 -10.21 -28.05 18.88
N PRO A 700 -9.91 -29.35 18.98
CA PRO A 700 -10.01 -30.24 17.83
C PRO A 700 -11.44 -30.31 17.26
N PRO A 701 -11.59 -30.46 15.93
CA PRO A 701 -12.90 -30.59 15.29
C PRO A 701 -13.58 -31.90 15.68
N THR A 702 -14.91 -31.92 15.68
CA THR A 702 -15.71 -33.14 15.89
C THR A 702 -16.05 -33.78 14.55
N ALA A 703 -15.46 -34.95 14.26
CA ALA A 703 -15.72 -35.71 13.06
C ALA A 703 -17.08 -36.42 13.11
N ALA A 704 -17.91 -36.25 12.08
CA ALA A 704 -19.19 -36.90 11.90
C ALA A 704 -19.53 -37.07 10.41
N PHE A 705 -20.24 -38.15 10.05
CA PHE A 705 -20.72 -38.36 8.69
C PHE A 705 -21.97 -39.24 8.62
N THR A 706 -22.61 -39.22 7.46
CA THR A 706 -23.67 -40.15 7.07
C THR A 706 -23.29 -40.90 5.79
N ALA A 707 -23.84 -42.10 5.60
CA ALA A 707 -23.61 -42.93 4.43
C ALA A 707 -24.94 -43.44 3.86
N SER A 708 -25.06 -43.47 2.54
CA SER A 708 -26.19 -44.04 1.81
C SER A 708 -25.69 -44.94 0.70
N CYS A 709 -26.17 -46.18 0.62
CA CYS A 709 -25.69 -47.20 -0.30
C CYS A 709 -26.80 -47.70 -1.23
N SER A 710 -26.47 -47.88 -2.50
CA SER A 710 -27.29 -48.54 -3.51
C SER A 710 -26.46 -49.65 -4.16
N ALA A 711 -26.81 -50.90 -3.85
CA ALA A 711 -25.99 -52.07 -4.16
C ALA A 711 -24.54 -51.87 -3.68
N LEU A 712 -23.58 -51.92 -4.62
CA LEU A 712 -22.15 -51.82 -4.35
C LEU A 712 -21.63 -50.37 -4.24
N THR A 713 -22.44 -49.36 -4.56
CA THR A 713 -22.00 -47.95 -4.55
C THR A 713 -22.59 -47.21 -3.36
N CYS A 714 -21.75 -46.54 -2.58
CA CYS A 714 -22.15 -45.71 -1.44
C CYS A 714 -21.70 -44.26 -1.62
N SER A 715 -22.55 -43.32 -1.23
CA SER A 715 -22.23 -41.89 -1.08
C SER A 715 -22.07 -41.54 0.39
N PHE A 716 -21.03 -40.78 0.72
CA PHE A 716 -20.72 -40.32 2.07
C PHE A 716 -20.85 -38.80 2.15
N THR A 717 -21.52 -38.31 3.18
CA THR A 717 -21.68 -36.87 3.43
C THR A 717 -21.11 -36.53 4.81
N SER A 718 -20.10 -35.67 4.85
CA SER A 718 -19.56 -35.17 6.10
C SER A 718 -20.54 -34.21 6.77
N THR A 719 -20.77 -34.42 8.07
CA THR A 719 -21.54 -33.53 8.95
C THR A 719 -20.66 -33.03 10.10
N SER A 720 -19.34 -33.03 9.88
CA SER A 720 -18.35 -32.65 10.88
C SER A 720 -18.41 -31.15 11.18
N SER A 721 -18.10 -30.76 12.41
CA SER A 721 -18.13 -29.36 12.87
C SER A 721 -16.89 -29.02 13.67
N ASP A 722 -16.50 -27.75 13.63
CA ASP A 722 -15.40 -27.21 14.40
C ASP A 722 -15.93 -26.16 15.40
N PRO A 723 -15.72 -26.32 16.73
CA PRO A 723 -16.24 -25.41 17.74
C PRO A 723 -15.62 -24.01 17.74
N ASP A 724 -14.37 -23.86 17.30
CA ASP A 724 -13.61 -22.60 17.35
C ASP A 724 -12.91 -22.23 16.03
N GLY A 725 -13.17 -22.99 14.97
CA GLY A 725 -12.60 -22.75 13.66
C GLY A 725 -13.44 -23.26 12.49
N SER A 726 -12.75 -23.73 11.46
CA SER A 726 -13.33 -24.32 10.25
C SER A 726 -12.52 -25.55 9.85
N ILE A 727 -13.17 -26.54 9.24
CA ILE A 727 -12.50 -27.75 8.75
C ILE A 727 -11.75 -27.43 7.46
N SER A 728 -10.43 -27.65 7.46
CA SER A 728 -9.52 -27.38 6.35
C SER A 728 -9.25 -28.60 5.47
N ALA A 729 -9.35 -29.82 6.01
CA ALA A 729 -9.10 -31.05 5.26
C ALA A 729 -9.97 -32.23 5.71
N TYR A 730 -10.23 -33.15 4.77
CA TYR A 730 -10.95 -34.40 4.98
C TYR A 730 -10.06 -35.57 4.53
N SER A 731 -10.09 -36.68 5.26
CA SER A 731 -9.42 -37.92 4.90
C SER A 731 -10.30 -39.10 5.24
N TRP A 732 -10.62 -39.90 4.23
CA TRP A 732 -11.50 -41.04 4.31
C TRP A 732 -10.73 -42.34 4.09
N THR A 733 -11.04 -43.37 4.86
CA THR A 733 -10.68 -44.76 4.54
C THR A 733 -11.95 -45.61 4.51
N PHE A 734 -12.19 -46.34 3.42
CA PHE A 734 -13.45 -47.06 3.22
C PHE A 734 -13.44 -48.50 3.75
N GLY A 735 -12.36 -48.94 4.40
CA GLY A 735 -12.26 -50.28 5.00
C GLY A 735 -11.90 -51.41 4.02
N ASP A 736 -11.78 -51.12 2.72
CA ASP A 736 -11.33 -52.04 1.65
C ASP A 736 -9.96 -51.66 1.06
N GLY A 737 -9.26 -50.71 1.70
CA GLY A 737 -7.97 -50.17 1.26
C GLY A 737 -8.07 -48.92 0.38
N ALA A 738 -9.26 -48.52 -0.07
CA ALA A 738 -9.46 -47.28 -0.80
C ALA A 738 -9.56 -46.06 0.15
N THR A 739 -9.17 -44.89 -0.35
CA THR A 739 -9.15 -43.61 0.39
C THR A 739 -9.69 -42.46 -0.45
N ALA A 740 -10.17 -41.39 0.20
CA ALA A 740 -10.56 -40.15 -0.47
C ALA A 740 -10.25 -38.92 0.40
N THR A 741 -10.14 -37.75 -0.23
CA THR A 741 -9.90 -36.47 0.46
C THR A 741 -10.96 -35.40 0.19
N SER A 742 -11.90 -35.66 -0.73
CA SER A 742 -13.05 -34.80 -0.95
C SER A 742 -13.98 -34.81 0.28
N GLN A 743 -14.63 -33.70 0.58
CA GLN A 743 -15.56 -33.58 1.71
C GLN A 743 -16.69 -34.63 1.67
N ASN A 744 -17.29 -34.85 0.50
CA ASN A 744 -18.43 -35.76 0.31
C ASN A 744 -18.14 -36.76 -0.81
N PRO A 745 -17.35 -37.83 -0.56
CA PRO A 745 -16.96 -38.79 -1.60
C PRO A 745 -18.08 -39.79 -1.91
N ALA A 746 -18.01 -40.39 -3.10
CA ALA A 746 -18.70 -41.63 -3.41
C ALA A 746 -17.65 -42.75 -3.61
N HIS A 747 -17.99 -43.98 -3.21
CA HIS A 747 -17.12 -45.14 -3.34
C HIS A 747 -17.91 -46.37 -3.81
N THR A 748 -17.30 -47.21 -4.64
CA THR A 748 -17.91 -48.46 -5.13
C THR A 748 -17.07 -49.64 -4.68
N TYR A 749 -17.70 -50.55 -3.93
CA TYR A 749 -17.08 -51.75 -3.39
C TYR A 749 -17.10 -52.90 -4.41
N SER A 750 -16.11 -53.79 -4.35
CA SER A 750 -16.04 -54.96 -5.25
C SER A 750 -16.96 -56.10 -4.84
N ALA A 751 -17.40 -56.13 -3.59
CA ALA A 751 -18.31 -57.14 -3.04
C ALA A 751 -19.18 -56.54 -1.93
N GLY A 752 -20.34 -57.16 -1.67
CA GLY A 752 -21.16 -56.85 -0.51
C GLY A 752 -20.49 -57.28 0.79
N GLY A 753 -20.73 -56.56 1.88
CA GLY A 753 -20.12 -56.78 3.19
C GLY A 753 -20.31 -55.60 4.13
N ASN A 754 -19.78 -55.72 5.36
CA ASN A 754 -19.70 -54.61 6.30
C ASN A 754 -18.30 -54.02 6.26
N TYR A 755 -18.19 -52.72 5.94
CA TYR A 755 -16.93 -52.02 5.84
C TYR A 755 -16.81 -50.95 6.94
N THR A 756 -15.68 -50.92 7.65
CA THR A 756 -15.41 -49.85 8.62
C THR A 756 -14.90 -48.63 7.87
N VAL A 757 -15.76 -47.61 7.78
CA VAL A 757 -15.43 -46.33 7.14
C VAL A 757 -14.99 -45.35 8.21
N THR A 758 -13.80 -44.78 8.04
CA THR A 758 -13.22 -43.78 8.94
C THR A 758 -13.15 -42.44 8.23
N LEU A 759 -13.61 -41.38 8.89
CA LEU A 759 -13.39 -40.00 8.49
C LEU A 759 -12.48 -39.33 9.53
N ILE A 760 -11.38 -38.76 9.06
CA ILE A 760 -10.52 -37.84 9.80
C ILE A 760 -10.74 -36.44 9.21
N VAL A 761 -11.01 -35.45 10.05
CA VAL A 761 -11.08 -34.04 9.68
C VAL A 761 -9.98 -33.26 10.38
N THR A 762 -9.40 -32.30 9.69
CA THR A 762 -8.37 -31.38 10.23
C THR A 762 -8.94 -29.98 10.21
N ASP A 763 -8.81 -29.24 11.31
CA ASP A 763 -9.22 -27.84 11.39
C ASP A 763 -8.21 -26.90 10.68
N ASN A 764 -8.53 -25.62 10.61
CA ASN A 764 -7.69 -24.57 10.05
C ASN A 764 -6.44 -24.23 10.88
N GLN A 765 -6.25 -24.88 12.04
CA GLN A 765 -5.09 -24.74 12.94
C GLN A 765 -4.29 -26.05 13.09
N GLY A 766 -4.63 -27.09 12.33
CA GLY A 766 -3.93 -28.36 12.23
C GLY A 766 -4.34 -29.45 13.25
N ALA A 767 -5.29 -29.21 14.15
CA ALA A 767 -5.76 -30.30 15.03
C ALA A 767 -6.77 -31.20 14.29
N THR A 768 -6.83 -32.47 14.71
CA THR A 768 -7.58 -33.51 13.99
C THR A 768 -8.63 -34.16 14.86
N GLY A 769 -9.82 -34.38 14.29
CA GLY A 769 -10.87 -35.24 14.82
C GLY A 769 -11.07 -36.48 13.95
N SER A 770 -11.48 -37.60 14.55
CA SER A 770 -11.73 -38.84 13.80
C SER A 770 -12.98 -39.55 14.30
N THR A 771 -13.73 -40.15 13.37
CA THR A 771 -14.88 -41.00 13.66
C THR A 771 -14.89 -42.21 12.72
N SER A 772 -15.44 -43.33 13.16
CA SER A 772 -15.58 -44.53 12.33
C SER A 772 -16.97 -45.14 12.46
N HIS A 773 -17.57 -45.57 11.35
CA HIS A 773 -18.86 -46.26 11.34
C HIS A 773 -18.75 -47.55 10.51
N SER A 774 -19.52 -48.57 10.88
CA SER A 774 -19.71 -49.77 10.05
C SER A 774 -20.78 -49.50 9.01
N VAL A 775 -20.44 -49.60 7.73
CA VAL A 775 -21.35 -49.39 6.60
C VAL A 775 -21.62 -50.72 5.91
N THR A 776 -22.89 -51.13 5.88
CA THR A 776 -23.34 -52.37 5.21
C THR A 776 -23.60 -52.09 3.74
N VAL A 777 -22.95 -52.86 2.88
CA VAL A 777 -23.05 -52.82 1.42
C VAL A 777 -23.64 -54.14 0.96
N SER A 778 -24.74 -54.13 0.21
CA SER A 778 -25.41 -55.34 -0.26
C SER A 778 -25.07 -55.64 -1.72
N GLN A 779 -24.95 -56.93 -2.07
CA GLN A 779 -24.93 -57.33 -3.47
C GLN A 779 -26.35 -57.34 -4.05
N PRO A 780 -26.53 -57.06 -5.36
CA PRO A 780 -27.83 -57.23 -6.02
C PRO A 780 -28.30 -58.69 -5.99
N ASN A 781 -29.60 -58.92 -5.79
CA ASN A 781 -30.22 -60.27 -5.80
C ASN A 781 -30.17 -60.91 -7.21
N GLN A 782 -29.84 -62.19 -7.30
CA GLN A 782 -29.84 -62.97 -8.53
C GLN A 782 -31.12 -63.84 -8.63
N PRO A 783 -31.81 -63.88 -9.80
CA PRO A 783 -33.00 -64.70 -9.94
C PRO A 783 -32.73 -66.21 -9.81
N PRO A 784 -33.68 -67.01 -9.27
CA PRO A 784 -33.52 -68.45 -9.14
C PRO A 784 -33.62 -69.17 -10.49
N THR A 785 -32.96 -70.33 -10.61
CA THR A 785 -33.03 -71.20 -11.80
C THR A 785 -34.05 -72.32 -11.60
N ALA A 786 -35.11 -72.35 -12.41
CA ALA A 786 -36.17 -73.37 -12.34
C ALA A 786 -35.78 -74.68 -13.03
N ALA A 787 -35.99 -75.83 -12.38
CA ALA A 787 -35.75 -77.16 -12.94
C ALA A 787 -36.65 -78.24 -12.31
N PHE A 788 -37.09 -79.25 -13.06
CA PHE A 788 -37.84 -80.39 -12.51
C PHE A 788 -37.71 -81.72 -13.28
N THR A 789 -38.11 -82.81 -12.62
CA THR A 789 -38.29 -84.16 -13.20
C THR A 789 -39.74 -84.66 -13.04
N SER A 790 -40.18 -85.60 -13.89
CA SER A 790 -41.52 -86.19 -13.85
C SER A 790 -41.49 -87.72 -14.05
N SER A 791 -42.37 -88.45 -13.36
CA SER A 791 -42.57 -89.90 -13.53
C SER A 791 -44.06 -90.22 -13.60
N CYS A 792 -44.49 -91.00 -14.59
CA CYS A 792 -45.91 -91.25 -14.87
C CYS A 792 -46.25 -92.74 -14.93
N THR A 793 -47.37 -93.12 -14.33
CA THR A 793 -47.96 -94.46 -14.39
C THR A 793 -49.41 -94.33 -14.82
N ALA A 794 -49.76 -94.90 -15.98
CA ALA A 794 -51.04 -94.68 -16.66
C ALA A 794 -51.36 -93.18 -16.79
N LEU A 795 -52.41 -92.70 -16.14
CA LEU A 795 -52.87 -91.32 -16.18
C LEU A 795 -52.32 -90.42 -15.05
N THR A 796 -51.56 -90.96 -14.09
CA THR A 796 -51.05 -90.20 -12.94
C THR A 796 -49.55 -89.95 -13.05
N CYS A 797 -49.12 -88.70 -12.88
CA CYS A 797 -47.72 -88.28 -12.83
C CYS A 797 -47.35 -87.66 -11.48
N SER A 798 -46.13 -87.92 -11.03
CA SER A 798 -45.48 -87.22 -9.91
C SER A 798 -44.38 -86.30 -10.44
N PHE A 799 -44.32 -85.08 -9.93
CA PHE A 799 -43.34 -84.06 -10.30
C PHE A 799 -42.45 -83.72 -9.11
N THR A 800 -41.16 -83.52 -9.38
CA THR A 800 -40.17 -83.17 -8.35
C THR A 800 -39.35 -81.98 -8.80
N SER A 801 -39.39 -80.90 -8.02
CA SER A 801 -38.57 -79.72 -8.25
C SER A 801 -37.11 -80.00 -7.92
N THR A 802 -36.22 -79.51 -8.78
CA THR A 802 -34.75 -79.53 -8.65
C THR A 802 -34.16 -78.12 -8.83
N SER A 803 -35.01 -77.10 -8.72
CA SER A 803 -34.65 -75.69 -8.85
C SER A 803 -33.64 -75.25 -7.79
N SER A 804 -32.78 -74.29 -8.12
CA SER A 804 -31.75 -73.75 -7.23
C SER A 804 -31.70 -72.23 -7.29
N ASP A 805 -31.24 -71.62 -6.21
CA ASP A 805 -31.04 -70.17 -6.08
C ASP A 805 -29.54 -69.89 -5.78
N PRO A 806 -28.81 -69.14 -6.62
CA PRO A 806 -27.38 -68.90 -6.44
C PRO A 806 -26.99 -68.07 -5.21
N ASP A 807 -27.86 -67.16 -4.75
CA ASP A 807 -27.55 -66.21 -3.67
C ASP A 807 -28.63 -66.17 -2.57
N GLY A 808 -29.63 -67.03 -2.67
CA GLY A 808 -30.69 -67.15 -1.69
C GLY A 808 -31.27 -68.56 -1.54
N SER A 809 -32.58 -68.58 -1.34
CA SER A 809 -33.39 -69.79 -1.22
C SER A 809 -34.71 -69.58 -1.93
N ILE A 810 -35.26 -70.66 -2.50
CA ILE A 810 -36.57 -70.62 -3.14
C ILE A 810 -37.68 -70.52 -2.10
N SER A 811 -38.47 -69.46 -2.16
CA SER A 811 -39.58 -69.16 -1.24
C SER A 811 -40.93 -69.68 -1.73
N ALA A 812 -41.13 -69.83 -3.04
CA ALA A 812 -42.41 -70.28 -3.60
C ALA A 812 -42.26 -71.11 -4.89
N TYR A 813 -43.25 -71.98 -5.14
CA TYR A 813 -43.38 -72.83 -6.33
C TYR A 813 -44.75 -72.60 -6.96
N SER A 814 -44.81 -72.64 -8.30
CA SER A 814 -46.05 -72.58 -9.06
C SER A 814 -45.97 -73.48 -10.29
N TRP A 815 -46.94 -74.37 -10.41
CA TRP A 815 -47.02 -75.37 -11.47
C TRP A 815 -48.26 -75.15 -12.33
N THR A 816 -48.13 -75.38 -13.64
CA THR A 816 -49.25 -75.58 -14.55
C THR A 816 -49.05 -76.90 -15.29
N PHE A 817 -50.07 -77.76 -15.36
CA PHE A 817 -49.90 -79.13 -15.87
C PHE A 817 -50.28 -79.32 -17.35
N GLY A 818 -50.72 -78.24 -18.02
CA GLY A 818 -51.05 -78.25 -19.45
C GLY A 818 -52.50 -78.64 -19.79
N ASP A 819 -53.31 -78.98 -18.79
CA ASP A 819 -54.74 -79.35 -18.92
C ASP A 819 -55.68 -78.38 -18.16
N GLY A 820 -55.14 -77.25 -17.70
CA GLY A 820 -55.86 -76.25 -16.91
C GLY A 820 -55.68 -76.40 -15.39
N ALA A 821 -55.13 -77.51 -14.90
CA ALA A 821 -54.82 -77.68 -13.49
C ALA A 821 -53.49 -77.01 -13.08
N THR A 822 -53.39 -76.59 -11.82
CA THR A 822 -52.22 -75.91 -11.24
C THR A 822 -51.87 -76.46 -9.86
N SER A 823 -50.66 -76.16 -9.36
CA SER A 823 -50.25 -76.46 -7.98
C SER A 823 -49.24 -75.46 -7.45
N THR A 824 -49.17 -75.29 -6.13
CA THR A 824 -48.11 -74.52 -5.45
C THR A 824 -47.22 -75.39 -4.57
N ALA A 825 -47.46 -76.69 -4.52
CA ALA A 825 -46.60 -77.62 -3.79
C ALA A 825 -45.23 -77.71 -4.48
N GLN A 826 -44.16 -77.89 -3.69
CA GLN A 826 -42.81 -78.08 -4.24
C GLN A 826 -42.73 -79.32 -5.15
N ASN A 827 -43.34 -80.43 -4.73
CA ASN A 827 -43.33 -81.72 -5.43
C ASN A 827 -44.76 -82.26 -5.59
N PRO A 828 -45.54 -81.79 -6.57
CA PRO A 828 -46.94 -82.18 -6.72
C PRO A 828 -47.11 -83.53 -7.45
N SER A 829 -48.27 -84.15 -7.29
CA SER A 829 -48.77 -85.22 -8.15
C SER A 829 -50.03 -84.76 -8.88
N HIS A 830 -50.21 -85.18 -10.13
CA HIS A 830 -51.38 -84.83 -10.94
C HIS A 830 -51.89 -86.03 -11.73
N THR A 831 -53.22 -86.16 -11.86
CA THR A 831 -53.86 -87.23 -12.64
C THR A 831 -54.64 -86.61 -13.79
N TYR A 832 -54.31 -87.01 -15.01
CA TYR A 832 -54.93 -86.54 -16.24
C TYR A 832 -56.22 -87.32 -16.53
N ALA A 833 -57.21 -86.67 -17.15
CA ALA A 833 -58.50 -87.30 -17.48
C ALA A 833 -58.42 -88.28 -18.66
N ALA A 834 -57.43 -88.11 -19.55
CA ALA A 834 -57.24 -88.93 -20.75
C ALA A 834 -55.75 -89.09 -21.07
N GLY A 835 -55.41 -90.11 -21.87
CA GLY A 835 -54.06 -90.25 -22.42
C GLY A 835 -53.75 -89.10 -23.38
N GLY A 836 -52.51 -88.61 -23.36
CA GLY A 836 -52.07 -87.47 -24.16
C GLY A 836 -50.71 -86.91 -23.75
N THR A 837 -50.23 -85.90 -24.47
CA THR A 837 -49.00 -85.15 -24.15
C THR A 837 -49.37 -83.75 -23.66
N TYR A 838 -48.88 -83.37 -22.48
CA TYR A 838 -49.19 -82.12 -21.79
C TYR A 838 -47.93 -81.30 -21.53
N THR A 839 -48.01 -79.98 -21.66
CA THR A 839 -46.89 -79.07 -21.34
C THR A 839 -46.96 -78.64 -19.89
N VAL A 840 -45.99 -79.06 -19.10
CA VAL A 840 -45.92 -78.77 -17.66
C VAL A 840 -44.91 -77.65 -17.44
N THR A 841 -45.31 -76.58 -16.75
CA THR A 841 -44.45 -75.44 -16.42
C THR A 841 -44.28 -75.31 -14.91
N LEU A 842 -43.04 -75.16 -14.45
CA LEU A 842 -42.68 -74.78 -13.09
C LEU A 842 -42.10 -73.37 -13.08
N THR A 843 -42.68 -72.48 -12.27
CA THR A 843 -42.12 -71.18 -11.89
C THR A 843 -41.74 -71.20 -10.43
N VAL A 844 -40.53 -70.73 -10.09
CA VAL A 844 -40.04 -70.59 -8.72
C VAL A 844 -39.73 -69.12 -8.40
N THR A 845 -39.95 -68.73 -7.15
CA THR A 845 -39.64 -67.39 -6.62
C THR A 845 -38.62 -67.52 -5.50
N ASP A 846 -37.59 -66.67 -5.47
CA ASP A 846 -36.61 -66.63 -4.38
C ASP A 846 -37.14 -65.90 -3.13
N ASN A 847 -36.33 -65.86 -2.07
CA ASN A 847 -36.65 -65.19 -0.81
C ASN A 847 -36.58 -63.64 -0.88
N GLN A 848 -36.20 -63.07 -2.02
CA GLN A 848 -36.16 -61.62 -2.27
C GLN A 848 -37.17 -61.18 -3.36
N GLY A 849 -37.98 -62.12 -3.88
CA GLY A 849 -39.08 -61.89 -4.81
C GLY A 849 -38.75 -62.04 -6.29
N ALA A 850 -37.52 -62.35 -6.71
CA ALA A 850 -37.23 -62.59 -8.13
C ALA A 850 -37.67 -64.01 -8.55
N THR A 851 -37.94 -64.20 -9.85
CA THR A 851 -38.57 -65.42 -10.37
C THR A 851 -37.81 -66.04 -11.54
N GLY A 852 -37.90 -67.36 -11.66
CA GLY A 852 -37.42 -68.14 -12.81
C GLY A 852 -38.43 -69.22 -13.20
N SER A 853 -38.47 -69.63 -14.48
CA SER A 853 -39.47 -70.59 -14.99
C SER A 853 -38.91 -71.57 -16.03
N ILE A 854 -39.49 -72.77 -16.11
CA ILE A 854 -39.16 -73.81 -17.09
C ILE A 854 -40.40 -74.64 -17.49
N SER A 855 -40.49 -75.03 -18.77
CA SER A 855 -41.55 -75.90 -19.30
C SER A 855 -41.00 -77.18 -19.91
N LYS A 856 -41.67 -78.33 -19.70
CA LYS A 856 -41.36 -79.63 -20.34
C LYS A 856 -42.63 -80.35 -20.79
N SER A 857 -42.57 -81.12 -21.87
CA SER A 857 -43.67 -81.97 -22.33
C SER A 857 -43.66 -83.33 -21.61
N VAL A 858 -44.82 -83.77 -21.12
CA VAL A 858 -45.03 -85.03 -20.38
C VAL A 858 -46.16 -85.84 -21.02
N THR A 859 -45.95 -87.13 -21.27
CA THR A 859 -46.92 -88.01 -21.97
C THR A 859 -47.47 -89.10 -21.04
N VAL A 860 -48.79 -89.32 -21.09
CA VAL A 860 -49.55 -90.33 -20.30
C VAL A 860 -50.44 -91.20 -21.20
N THR A 861 -50.72 -92.45 -20.81
CA THR A 861 -51.48 -93.44 -21.62
C THR A 861 -52.55 -94.19 -20.81
N ALA A 862 -53.62 -94.66 -21.47
CA ALA A 862 -54.72 -95.45 -20.87
C ALA A 862 -54.52 -96.98 -21.03
N ALA A 863 -55.27 -97.81 -20.29
CA ALA A 863 -55.13 -99.29 -20.27
C ALA A 863 -56.04 -100.05 -21.28
N ASN A 864 -55.59 -101.21 -21.79
CA ASN A 864 -56.25 -102.07 -22.81
C ASN A 864 -57.45 -102.91 -22.28
N GLN A 865 -58.48 -103.19 -23.11
CA GLN A 865 -59.65 -104.03 -22.82
C GLN A 865 -59.69 -105.36 -23.62
N PRO A 866 -60.18 -106.50 -23.07
CA PRO A 866 -60.21 -107.79 -23.79
C PRO A 866 -61.34 -107.95 -24.84
N PRO A 867 -61.15 -108.80 -25.89
CA PRO A 867 -62.17 -109.06 -26.92
C PRO A 867 -63.26 -110.06 -26.48
N THR A 868 -64.43 -110.03 -27.14
CA THR A 868 -65.58 -110.92 -26.87
C THR A 868 -65.76 -111.98 -27.98
N ALA A 869 -65.76 -113.28 -27.64
CA ALA A 869 -65.87 -114.39 -28.59
C ALA A 869 -67.32 -114.82 -28.90
N ALA A 870 -67.67 -115.08 -30.18
CA ALA A 870 -68.98 -115.58 -30.62
C ALA A 870 -68.93 -116.38 -31.94
N PHE A 871 -69.83 -117.37 -32.14
CA PHE A 871 -69.97 -118.11 -33.42
C PHE A 871 -71.35 -118.75 -33.71
N THR A 872 -71.57 -119.17 -34.97
CA THR A 872 -72.71 -119.99 -35.45
C THR A 872 -72.24 -121.26 -36.19
N SER A 873 -73.10 -122.28 -36.32
CA SER A 873 -72.79 -123.55 -36.99
C SER A 873 -73.96 -124.07 -37.84
N SER A 874 -73.67 -124.70 -39.00
CA SER A 874 -74.67 -125.35 -39.87
C SER A 874 -74.15 -126.70 -40.36
N CYS A 875 -74.97 -127.75 -40.27
CA CYS A 875 -74.54 -129.14 -40.52
C CYS A 875 -75.41 -129.84 -41.57
N THR A 876 -74.76 -130.58 -42.48
CA THR A 876 -75.40 -131.46 -43.46
C THR A 876 -74.76 -132.85 -43.35
N ALA A 877 -75.57 -133.85 -42.97
CA ALA A 877 -75.10 -135.17 -42.59
C ALA A 877 -73.98 -135.08 -41.53
N LEU A 878 -72.79 -135.58 -41.85
CA LEU A 878 -71.64 -135.60 -40.94
C LEU A 878 -70.75 -134.35 -41.02
N THR A 879 -71.02 -133.39 -41.93
CA THR A 879 -70.17 -132.19 -42.11
C THR A 879 -70.84 -130.93 -41.61
N CYS A 880 -70.15 -130.15 -40.76
CA CYS A 880 -70.59 -128.85 -40.26
C CYS A 880 -69.67 -127.72 -40.74
N SER A 881 -70.23 -126.56 -41.05
CA SER A 881 -69.50 -125.30 -41.25
C SER A 881 -69.73 -124.36 -40.07
N PHE A 882 -68.69 -123.66 -39.63
CA PHE A 882 -68.67 -122.74 -38.49
C PHE A 882 -68.27 -121.33 -38.93
N THR A 883 -68.95 -120.32 -38.41
CA THR A 883 -68.68 -118.91 -38.73
C THR A 883 -68.49 -118.10 -37.45
N SER A 884 -67.36 -117.40 -37.28
CA SER A 884 -67.11 -116.51 -36.14
C SER A 884 -67.82 -115.16 -36.30
N THR A 885 -68.35 -114.65 -35.20
CA THR A 885 -68.99 -113.32 -35.07
C THR A 885 -68.41 -112.51 -33.89
N SER A 886 -67.14 -112.73 -33.54
CA SER A 886 -66.45 -112.08 -32.40
C SER A 886 -66.10 -110.60 -32.66
N SER A 887 -65.97 -109.77 -31.61
CA SER A 887 -65.63 -108.34 -31.68
C SER A 887 -64.70 -107.84 -30.55
N ASP A 888 -64.04 -106.70 -30.74
CA ASP A 888 -63.11 -106.06 -29.80
C ASP A 888 -63.47 -104.57 -29.56
N PRO A 889 -63.63 -104.08 -28.31
CA PRO A 889 -64.06 -102.71 -28.01
C PRO A 889 -63.02 -101.59 -28.25
N ASP A 890 -61.73 -101.87 -28.08
CA ASP A 890 -60.64 -100.87 -28.17
C ASP A 890 -59.52 -101.28 -29.12
N GLY A 891 -59.68 -102.41 -29.80
CA GLY A 891 -58.73 -102.93 -30.76
C GLY A 891 -59.35 -103.73 -31.91
N SER A 892 -58.60 -104.72 -32.36
CA SER A 892 -59.01 -105.66 -33.40
C SER A 892 -58.59 -107.08 -33.03
N ILE A 893 -59.40 -108.07 -33.41
CA ILE A 893 -59.08 -109.48 -33.18
C ILE A 893 -57.93 -109.92 -34.10
N SER A 894 -56.85 -110.37 -33.49
CA SER A 894 -55.62 -110.83 -34.13
C SER A 894 -55.66 -112.32 -34.51
N THR A 895 -56.20 -113.21 -33.66
CA THR A 895 -56.17 -114.67 -33.91
C THR A 895 -57.45 -115.40 -33.50
N TYR A 896 -57.75 -116.53 -34.16
CA TYR A 896 -58.88 -117.45 -33.87
C TYR A 896 -58.38 -118.87 -33.59
N SER A 897 -59.02 -119.58 -32.66
CA SER A 897 -58.72 -120.98 -32.34
C SER A 897 -59.99 -121.77 -32.01
N TRP A 898 -60.18 -122.89 -32.68
CA TRP A 898 -61.36 -123.75 -32.60
C TRP A 898 -61.01 -125.16 -32.11
N THR A 899 -61.89 -125.74 -31.29
CA THR A 899 -61.90 -127.18 -30.98
C THR A 899 -63.30 -127.72 -31.22
N PHE A 900 -63.44 -128.85 -31.92
CA PHE A 900 -64.76 -129.35 -32.38
C PHE A 900 -65.40 -130.41 -31.47
N GLY A 901 -64.73 -130.80 -30.38
CA GLY A 901 -65.28 -131.74 -29.39
C GLY A 901 -65.10 -133.22 -29.71
N ASP A 902 -64.55 -133.57 -30.87
CA ASP A 902 -64.18 -134.93 -31.28
C ASP A 902 -62.66 -135.14 -31.43
N GLY A 903 -61.87 -134.14 -31.02
CA GLY A 903 -60.42 -134.10 -31.19
C GLY A 903 -59.95 -133.25 -32.38
N GLY A 904 -60.84 -132.82 -33.27
CA GLY A 904 -60.52 -131.88 -34.35
C GLY A 904 -60.31 -130.44 -33.85
N THR A 905 -59.42 -129.69 -34.52
CA THR A 905 -59.15 -128.26 -34.25
C THR A 905 -59.00 -127.45 -35.55
N ALA A 906 -59.16 -126.13 -35.46
CA ALA A 906 -58.89 -125.21 -36.57
C ALA A 906 -58.47 -123.81 -36.09
N THR A 907 -57.75 -123.04 -36.89
CA THR A 907 -57.34 -121.65 -36.59
C THR A 907 -57.87 -120.63 -37.59
N SER A 908 -58.49 -121.08 -38.68
CA SER A 908 -59.18 -120.19 -39.61
C SER A 908 -60.40 -119.56 -38.94
N GLN A 909 -60.72 -118.32 -39.29
CA GLN A 909 -61.89 -117.61 -38.74
C GLN A 909 -63.20 -118.39 -38.93
N ASN A 910 -63.42 -119.02 -40.10
CA ASN A 910 -64.67 -119.73 -40.44
C ASN A 910 -64.37 -121.15 -40.98
N PRO A 911 -64.13 -122.15 -40.10
CA PRO A 911 -63.75 -123.50 -40.52
C PRO A 911 -64.95 -124.39 -40.89
N SER A 912 -64.71 -125.47 -41.64
CA SER A 912 -65.63 -126.61 -41.77
C SER A 912 -65.00 -127.87 -41.16
N HIS A 913 -65.80 -128.73 -40.55
CA HIS A 913 -65.35 -129.97 -39.91
C HIS A 913 -66.33 -131.13 -40.19
N THR A 914 -65.79 -132.31 -40.49
CA THR A 914 -66.56 -133.54 -40.76
C THR A 914 -66.34 -134.56 -39.65
N TYR A 915 -67.43 -134.98 -39.00
CA TYR A 915 -67.41 -135.94 -37.90
C TYR A 915 -67.46 -137.39 -38.42
N ALA A 916 -66.83 -138.32 -37.70
CA ALA A 916 -66.77 -139.72 -38.12
C ALA A 916 -68.10 -140.50 -37.93
N ALA A 917 -68.96 -140.04 -37.02
CA ALA A 917 -70.25 -140.66 -36.72
C ALA A 917 -71.28 -139.61 -36.31
N GLY A 918 -72.58 -139.96 -36.40
CA GLY A 918 -73.64 -139.10 -35.86
C GLY A 918 -73.54 -138.99 -34.33
N GLY A 919 -73.74 -137.80 -33.78
CA GLY A 919 -73.56 -137.49 -32.35
C GLY A 919 -73.70 -136.00 -32.05
N THR A 920 -73.55 -135.62 -30.76
CA THR A 920 -73.52 -134.22 -30.31
C THR A 920 -72.12 -133.90 -29.77
N TYR A 921 -71.50 -132.83 -30.29
CA TYR A 921 -70.12 -132.43 -29.99
C TYR A 921 -70.04 -130.99 -29.46
N THR A 922 -69.19 -130.74 -28.47
CA THR A 922 -68.98 -129.40 -27.90
C THR A 922 -67.89 -128.67 -28.66
N VAL A 923 -68.26 -127.59 -29.34
CA VAL A 923 -67.37 -126.76 -30.16
C VAL A 923 -66.98 -125.50 -29.39
N THR A 924 -65.69 -125.18 -29.29
CA THR A 924 -65.17 -123.98 -28.61
C THR A 924 -64.45 -123.07 -29.61
N LEU A 925 -64.67 -121.76 -29.53
CA LEU A 925 -63.92 -120.71 -30.21
C LEU A 925 -63.24 -119.79 -29.18
N THR A 926 -61.94 -119.58 -29.30
CA THR A 926 -61.13 -118.58 -28.57
C THR A 926 -60.59 -117.52 -29.54
N VAL A 927 -60.63 -116.24 -29.16
CA VAL A 927 -60.08 -115.10 -29.91
C VAL A 927 -59.11 -114.26 -29.07
N THR A 928 -58.10 -113.65 -29.72
CA THR A 928 -57.09 -112.77 -29.09
C THR A 928 -57.04 -111.43 -29.81
N ASP A 929 -56.93 -110.31 -29.10
CA ASP A 929 -56.82 -108.96 -29.66
C ASP A 929 -55.38 -108.61 -30.15
N ASN A 930 -55.21 -107.41 -30.70
CA ASN A 930 -53.93 -106.88 -31.17
C ASN A 930 -52.98 -106.41 -30.05
N GLN A 931 -53.40 -106.44 -28.78
CA GLN A 931 -52.60 -106.09 -27.60
C GLN A 931 -52.36 -107.30 -26.66
N GLY A 932 -52.79 -108.50 -27.08
CA GLY A 932 -52.54 -109.79 -26.43
C GLY A 932 -53.63 -110.27 -25.46
N ALA A 933 -54.75 -109.57 -25.25
CA ALA A 933 -55.83 -110.06 -24.39
C ALA A 933 -56.79 -111.01 -25.13
N THR A 934 -57.47 -111.92 -24.41
CA THR A 934 -58.21 -113.05 -25.02
C THR A 934 -59.64 -113.22 -24.49
N GLY A 935 -60.56 -113.73 -25.33
CA GLY A 935 -61.92 -114.15 -24.97
C GLY A 935 -62.32 -115.49 -25.61
N SER A 936 -63.26 -116.26 -25.02
CA SER A 936 -63.63 -117.61 -25.50
C SER A 936 -65.12 -117.97 -25.29
N ILE A 937 -65.67 -118.86 -26.13
CA ILE A 937 -67.07 -119.36 -26.06
C ILE A 937 -67.19 -120.83 -26.52
N SER A 938 -68.08 -121.62 -25.92
CA SER A 938 -68.38 -123.02 -26.34
C SER A 938 -69.87 -123.25 -26.60
N LYS A 939 -70.23 -124.06 -27.61
CA LYS A 939 -71.62 -124.47 -27.95
C LYS A 939 -71.69 -125.94 -28.38
N SER A 940 -72.79 -126.63 -28.05
CA SER A 940 -73.05 -128.00 -28.51
C SER A 940 -73.64 -128.03 -29.93
N VAL A 941 -73.15 -128.93 -30.80
CA VAL A 941 -73.56 -129.09 -32.20
C VAL A 941 -73.85 -130.57 -32.50
N THR A 942 -75.01 -130.87 -33.09
CA THR A 942 -75.49 -132.26 -33.36
C THR A 942 -75.47 -132.60 -34.85
N VAL A 943 -75.00 -133.82 -35.19
CA VAL A 943 -74.89 -134.38 -36.57
C VAL A 943 -75.51 -135.79 -36.67
N THR A 944 -76.06 -136.18 -37.83
CA THR A 944 -76.79 -137.47 -38.05
C THR A 944 -76.43 -138.18 -39.37
N ALA A 945 -76.56 -139.52 -39.44
CA ALA A 945 -76.22 -140.39 -40.60
C ALA A 945 -77.46 -140.85 -41.43
N ALA A 946 -77.29 -141.37 -42.67
CA ALA A 946 -78.36 -141.65 -43.66
C ALA A 946 -78.80 -143.15 -43.78
N ASN A 947 -80.07 -143.42 -44.20
CA ASN A 947 -80.82 -144.71 -44.17
C ASN A 947 -80.74 -145.61 -45.45
N GLN A 948 -80.95 -146.95 -45.40
CA GLN A 948 -80.84 -147.91 -46.56
C GLN A 948 -82.14 -148.71 -46.93
N PRO A 949 -82.31 -149.25 -48.17
CA PRO A 949 -83.56 -149.91 -48.64
C PRO A 949 -83.58 -151.48 -48.69
N PRO A 950 -84.78 -152.15 -48.66
CA PRO A 950 -84.96 -153.62 -48.57
C PRO A 950 -84.96 -154.42 -49.89
N THR A 951 -84.81 -155.78 -49.82
CA THR A 951 -84.68 -156.69 -50.99
C THR A 951 -85.81 -157.75 -51.08
N ALA A 952 -86.36 -158.01 -52.28
CA ALA A 952 -87.55 -158.87 -52.50
C ALA A 952 -87.27 -160.20 -53.26
N ALA A 953 -87.92 -161.31 -52.86
CA ALA A 953 -87.88 -162.63 -53.53
C ALA A 953 -89.14 -163.51 -53.30
N PHE A 954 -89.49 -164.39 -54.26
CA PHE A 954 -90.61 -165.35 -54.13
C PHE A 954 -90.36 -166.67 -54.90
N THR A 955 -91.07 -167.73 -54.55
CA THR A 955 -91.12 -169.00 -55.32
C THR A 955 -92.55 -169.32 -55.76
N ALA A 956 -92.69 -170.01 -56.90
CA ALA A 956 -93.98 -170.36 -57.51
C ALA A 956 -94.13 -171.88 -57.65
N SER A 957 -95.31 -172.41 -57.33
CA SER A 957 -95.71 -173.80 -57.57
C SER A 957 -97.00 -173.83 -58.37
N CYS A 958 -97.02 -174.57 -59.48
CA CYS A 958 -98.14 -174.59 -60.42
C CYS A 958 -98.65 -176.02 -60.65
N SER A 959 -99.97 -176.20 -60.60
CA SER A 959 -100.67 -177.47 -60.88
C SER A 959 -101.89 -177.19 -61.74
N GLY A 960 -101.81 -177.51 -63.03
CA GLY A 960 -102.80 -177.10 -64.02
C GLY A 960 -102.75 -175.59 -64.29
N LEU A 961 -103.90 -174.94 -64.42
CA LEU A 961 -104.01 -173.50 -64.68
C LEU A 961 -103.90 -172.61 -63.42
N THR A 962 -103.58 -173.16 -62.26
CA THR A 962 -103.46 -172.42 -61.00
C THR A 962 -102.01 -172.45 -60.50
N CYS A 963 -101.43 -171.27 -60.23
CA CYS A 963 -100.13 -171.11 -59.58
C CYS A 963 -100.32 -170.40 -58.23
N SER A 964 -99.66 -170.90 -57.18
CA SER A 964 -99.54 -170.22 -55.89
C SER A 964 -98.11 -169.73 -55.68
N PHE A 965 -97.98 -168.51 -55.16
CA PHE A 965 -96.70 -167.84 -54.88
C PHE A 965 -96.51 -167.72 -53.36
N THR A 966 -95.31 -168.00 -52.85
CA THR A 966 -94.95 -167.77 -51.45
C THR A 966 -93.71 -166.86 -51.39
N SER A 967 -93.80 -165.79 -50.59
CA SER A 967 -92.76 -164.75 -50.47
C SER A 967 -91.66 -165.15 -49.47
N SER A 968 -90.41 -164.74 -49.74
CA SER A 968 -89.24 -164.93 -48.86
C SER A 968 -88.38 -163.65 -48.73
N SER A 969 -88.96 -162.46 -48.85
CA SER A 969 -88.25 -161.17 -48.73
C SER A 969 -87.72 -160.87 -47.31
N SER A 970 -86.66 -160.04 -47.18
CA SER A 970 -86.05 -159.62 -45.88
C SER A 970 -85.63 -158.15 -45.85
N ASP A 971 -85.67 -157.52 -44.66
CA ASP A 971 -85.18 -156.16 -44.37
C ASP A 971 -84.02 -156.21 -43.34
N PRO A 972 -82.81 -155.69 -43.66
CA PRO A 972 -81.66 -155.70 -42.76
C PRO A 972 -81.77 -154.77 -41.54
N ASP A 973 -82.64 -153.74 -41.59
CA ASP A 973 -82.70 -152.71 -40.54
C ASP A 973 -83.74 -153.02 -39.44
N GLY A 974 -84.42 -154.17 -39.52
CA GLY A 974 -85.45 -154.60 -38.57
C GLY A 974 -86.80 -153.91 -38.78
N SER A 975 -87.88 -154.48 -38.23
CA SER A 975 -89.27 -154.01 -38.44
C SER A 975 -89.54 -152.56 -38.03
#